data_AF-A0A7E6CZJ2-F1
#
_entry.id   AF-A0A7E6CZJ2-F1
#
_cell.length_a   1.000
_cell.length_b   1.000
_cell.length_c   1.000
_cell.angle_alpha   90.00
_cell.angle_beta   90.00
_cell.angle_gamma   90.00
#
_symmetry.space_group_name_H-M   'P 1'
#
loop_
_entity.id
_entity.type
_entity.pdbx_description
1 polymer ?
#
loop_
_entity_poly.entity_id
_entity_poly.type
_entity_poly.pdbx_seq_one_letter_code
_entity_poly.pdbx_strand_id
1 'polypeptide(L)'
;MFRRSFNSFCAGEEKRVGTRTVFVGNRPDSAAEVYIAQRFCDNRIVSSKYTLWNFLPKNLFEQFRRIANFYFLIIFLVQVTVDTPTSPVTSGLPLFFVITVTAIKQGYEDWLRHRADNEVNKRTVYIIENAQRVRKESEKIKVGDIVEVRADEAFPCDLILLSSCSSDGTCYVTTASLDGESNCKTHYAVRDTVGLWTAESIETLRAAIECEQPQPDLYKFVGRISIYNNSNEAVARSLGPENLLLKGATLKNTKKIYGVAVYTGMETKMALNYQGKCQKRSAVEKSINLFLIVYLFILLTKAAVCTTLKYVWQSTPYNDEPWYNQKTQKERDTLKVLKMFTDFLSFMVLFNFIIPVSMYVTVEMQKFLGSFFIAWDKDFYDEEINEGALVNTSDLNEELGQVDYVFTDKTGTLTENSMEFIECCIDGHKYKGVTQDTDGLSQTDGPLAYFDKADKNREELFLRALCLCHTVEIKTNDAVDGATESAELIYLSSSPDEIALVKGATKYGFTFLGTRNGHMKVKNPRKEIEEYELLHTLNFDSVRRRMSVIVKTQAGDVLLFCKGADSAIFPRVQNHEIEPTKAHVERNAMDGYRTLCVAFKEIAPDDYERIDRQLMEAKMALQDREEKMEKIFDDIETNMNLIGATAVEDKLQDEAAETIEALHAAGLKVWVLTGDKMETAKSTCYACRLFQTSTELLELTTKTIEESERKEDRLHELLIEYRKKLVHEFPKSTRSLKKAWTDHQEYGLIIDGSTLSLILNSSQDSNSNNYKSIFLQICMKCTAVLCCRMAPLQKAQIVRMVKNLKGSPITLSIGDGANDVSMILESHVGIGIKGKEGRQAARNSDYSVPKFKHLKKLLLAHGHLYYVRIAHLVQYFFYKNLCFILPQFLYQFFCGFSQQPLYDAAYLTMYNICFTSLPILAYSLLEQHINIDTLTSDPRLYMKISGNAMLQLGPFLYWTLLAAFEGAVFFFGTYFLFQTSSLEENAKVYGNWTFGTIVFTVLIFTVTLKLALDTHFWTWINHFVIWGSLAFYVFFSFFWGGIIWPFLKQQRMYFVFAQMLSSVSIWLAIVLLIFISLFPEILLIVLKNVRRRSAKRNLSCKKASDSLSARPSVRPLLLRTFSDESNIL
;
A
#
# COMPACT_ATOMS: atom_id res chain seq x y z
N MET A 1 18.56 -17.49 18.72
CA MET A 1 18.33 -18.59 19.68
C MET A 1 17.76 -18.10 21.02
N PHE A 2 18.30 -17.06 21.66
CA PHE A 2 17.81 -16.57 22.96
C PHE A 2 16.38 -16.02 23.03
N ARG A 3 15.78 -15.62 21.90
CA ARG A 3 14.40 -15.08 21.85
C ARG A 3 13.31 -16.15 21.85
N ARG A 4 13.64 -17.43 21.56
CA ARG A 4 12.68 -18.55 21.60
C ARG A 4 12.52 -19.14 23.00
N SER A 5 13.56 -19.11 23.83
CA SER A 5 13.52 -19.70 25.18
C SER A 5 12.73 -18.86 26.18
N PHE A 6 12.69 -17.53 26.01
CA PHE A 6 11.95 -16.65 26.93
C PHE A 6 10.43 -16.67 26.69
N ASN A 7 9.99 -16.87 25.45
CA ASN A 7 8.56 -17.06 25.15
C ASN A 7 8.02 -18.41 25.62
N SER A 8 8.89 -19.41 25.84
CA SER A 8 8.48 -20.73 26.34
C SER A 8 8.22 -20.76 27.85
N PHE A 9 8.75 -19.81 28.62
CA PHE A 9 8.58 -19.79 30.08
C PHE A 9 7.40 -18.91 30.54
N CYS A 10 6.86 -18.08 29.63
CA CYS A 10 5.63 -17.29 29.84
C CYS A 10 4.43 -17.80 29.02
N ALA A 11 4.56 -18.91 28.29
CA ALA A 11 3.45 -19.61 27.65
C ALA A 11 2.95 -20.72 28.59
N GLY A 12 2.49 -20.33 29.77
CA GLY A 12 1.63 -21.16 30.60
C GLY A 12 0.17 -20.82 30.29
N GLU A 13 -0.64 -21.86 30.06
CA GLU A 13 -2.07 -21.88 29.75
C GLU A 13 -2.45 -21.85 28.25
N GLU A 14 -2.33 -23.02 27.63
CA GLU A 14 -3.20 -23.41 26.52
C GLU A 14 -4.69 -23.41 26.97
N LYS A 15 -5.52 -22.69 26.21
CA LYS A 15 -6.96 -22.91 25.99
C LYS A 15 -7.80 -23.35 27.21
N ARG A 16 -8.09 -22.42 28.12
CA ARG A 16 -9.43 -22.35 28.73
C ARG A 16 -10.27 -21.39 27.89
N VAL A 17 -11.37 -21.86 27.33
CA VAL A 17 -12.40 -21.02 26.69
C VAL A 17 -13.06 -20.22 27.82
N GLY A 18 -12.46 -19.10 28.20
CA GLY A 18 -13.03 -18.21 29.21
C GLY A 18 -14.15 -17.39 28.58
N THR A 19 -15.33 -17.43 29.17
CA THR A 19 -16.43 -16.49 28.87
C THR A 19 -16.24 -15.22 29.71
N ARG A 20 -16.70 -14.06 29.19
CA ARG A 20 -16.75 -12.80 29.94
C ARG A 20 -18.20 -12.51 30.32
N THR A 21 -18.42 -11.99 31.52
CA THR A 21 -19.75 -11.59 32.01
C THR A 21 -19.77 -10.10 32.30
N VAL A 22 -20.72 -9.38 31.72
CA VAL A 22 -20.90 -7.93 31.82
C VAL A 22 -22.27 -7.63 32.42
N PHE A 23 -22.34 -6.80 33.46
CA PHE A 23 -23.60 -6.37 34.05
C PHE A 23 -24.00 -5.00 33.49
N VAL A 24 -25.24 -4.87 33.02
CA VAL A 24 -25.77 -3.59 32.54
C VAL A 24 -25.85 -2.62 33.72
N GLY A 25 -25.21 -1.45 33.58
CA GLY A 25 -25.16 -0.43 34.63
C GLY A 25 -24.24 -0.75 35.82
N ASN A 26 -23.36 -1.75 35.71
CA ASN A 26 -22.41 -2.16 36.76
C ASN A 26 -23.05 -2.59 38.09
N ARG A 27 -24.30 -3.08 38.07
CA ARG A 27 -25.03 -3.55 39.25
C ARG A 27 -25.14 -5.08 39.24
N PRO A 28 -24.26 -5.83 39.93
CA PRO A 28 -24.39 -7.27 40.07
C PRO A 28 -25.56 -7.62 40.98
N ASP A 29 -26.24 -8.74 40.71
CA ASP A 29 -27.31 -9.24 41.57
C ASP A 29 -26.73 -10.01 42.76
N SER A 30 -27.27 -9.81 43.97
CA SER A 30 -26.72 -10.35 45.22
C SER A 30 -26.79 -11.88 45.34
N ALA A 31 -27.43 -12.57 44.39
CA ALA A 31 -27.60 -14.02 44.37
C ALA A 31 -26.59 -14.77 43.48
N ALA A 32 -25.71 -14.07 42.76
CA ALA A 32 -24.67 -14.72 41.94
C ALA A 32 -23.47 -15.11 42.81
N GLU A 33 -23.27 -16.42 42.99
CA GLU A 33 -22.15 -17.03 43.73
C GLU A 33 -20.78 -16.47 43.30
N VAL A 34 -19.95 -16.12 44.29
CA VAL A 34 -18.50 -15.86 44.21
C VAL A 34 -18.05 -15.13 42.93
N TYR A 35 -18.50 -13.88 42.75
CA TYR A 35 -18.01 -13.03 41.67
C TYR A 35 -16.59 -12.52 41.97
N ILE A 36 -15.60 -13.04 41.25
CA ILE A 36 -14.29 -12.38 41.12
C ILE A 36 -14.45 -11.29 40.06
N ALA A 37 -14.38 -10.02 40.47
CA ALA A 37 -14.45 -8.89 39.55
C ALA A 37 -13.35 -8.98 38.49
N GLN A 38 -13.73 -9.37 37.28
CA GLN A 38 -12.83 -9.44 36.15
C GLN A 38 -12.39 -8.00 35.82
N ARG A 39 -11.08 -7.73 35.87
CA ARG A 39 -10.54 -6.42 35.53
C ARG A 39 -10.56 -6.24 34.01
N PHE A 40 -11.47 -5.41 33.52
CA PHE A 40 -11.52 -5.01 32.12
C PHE A 40 -10.51 -3.90 31.81
N CYS A 41 -10.11 -3.78 30.54
CA CYS A 41 -9.26 -2.69 30.08
C CYS A 41 -10.00 -1.35 29.96
N ASP A 42 -9.25 -0.25 30.05
CA ASP A 42 -9.74 1.12 29.89
C ASP A 42 -10.06 1.43 28.40
N ASN A 43 -10.96 2.38 28.10
CA ASN A 43 -11.36 2.71 26.72
C ASN A 43 -10.35 3.60 25.96
N ARG A 44 -9.12 3.74 26.46
CA ARG A 44 -8.06 4.49 25.79
C ARG A 44 -7.53 3.74 24.55
N ILE A 45 -7.46 4.45 23.44
CA ILE A 45 -6.77 4.02 22.23
C ILE A 45 -5.32 4.48 22.32
N VAL A 46 -4.39 3.56 22.05
CA VAL A 46 -2.95 3.85 21.97
C VAL A 46 -2.41 3.26 20.67
N SER A 47 -2.25 4.11 19.66
CA SER A 47 -1.66 3.76 18.36
C SER A 47 -0.18 4.15 18.27
N SER A 48 0.28 5.05 19.14
CA SER A 48 1.68 5.47 19.26
C SER A 48 2.64 4.31 19.58
N LYS A 49 3.86 4.37 19.05
CA LYS A 49 4.92 3.37 19.31
C LYS A 49 5.70 3.66 20.58
N TYR A 50 5.89 4.94 20.90
CA TYR A 50 6.67 5.41 22.03
C TYR A 50 5.76 6.09 23.04
N THR A 51 6.14 6.01 24.30
CA THR A 51 5.58 6.84 25.37
C THR A 51 6.57 7.95 25.69
N LEU A 52 6.12 9.03 26.32
CA LEU A 52 6.99 10.14 26.74
C LEU A 52 8.20 9.66 27.57
N TRP A 53 8.02 8.59 28.37
CA TRP A 53 9.07 8.02 29.21
C TRP A 53 10.00 7.04 28.47
N ASN A 54 9.44 6.15 27.65
CA ASN A 54 10.23 5.11 26.98
C ASN A 54 10.77 5.52 25.61
N PHE A 55 10.48 6.75 25.17
CA PHE A 55 10.93 7.28 23.88
C PHE A 55 12.45 7.14 23.74
N LEU A 56 13.23 7.71 24.65
CA LEU A 56 14.70 7.71 24.51
C LEU A 56 15.29 6.29 24.53
N PRO A 57 14.99 5.40 25.51
CA PRO A 57 15.57 4.06 25.54
C PRO A 57 15.17 3.19 24.35
N LYS A 58 13.90 3.24 23.94
CA LYS A 58 13.38 2.42 22.84
C LYS A 58 13.88 2.93 21.49
N ASN A 59 13.86 4.24 21.29
CA ASN A 59 14.36 4.88 20.06
C ASN A 59 15.87 4.63 19.88
N LEU A 60 16.68 4.88 20.92
CA LEU A 60 18.12 4.61 20.85
C LEU A 60 18.41 3.14 20.55
N PHE A 61 17.69 2.21 21.19
CA PHE A 61 17.83 0.79 20.90
C PHE A 61 17.48 0.46 19.44
N GLU A 62 16.40 1.02 18.90
CA GLU A 62 16.02 0.84 17.49
C GLU A 62 17.04 1.42 16.51
N GLN A 63 17.62 2.58 16.82
CA GLN A 63 18.65 3.21 16.00
C GLN A 63 19.99 2.47 16.04
N PHE A 64 20.42 1.95 17.20
CA PHE A 64 21.66 1.18 17.33
C PHE A 64 21.55 -0.26 16.84
N ARG A 65 20.34 -0.75 16.51
CA ARG A 65 20.20 -1.99 15.73
C ARG A 65 20.68 -1.84 14.29
N ARG A 66 20.89 -0.61 13.79
CA ARG A 66 21.52 -0.35 12.49
C ARG A 66 23.03 -0.55 12.61
N ILE A 67 23.61 -1.36 11.71
CA ILE A 67 25.02 -1.80 11.76
C ILE A 67 25.98 -0.60 11.81
N ALA A 68 25.72 0.45 11.03
CA ALA A 68 26.59 1.62 10.97
C ALA A 68 26.60 2.43 12.29
N ASN A 69 25.44 2.69 12.88
CA ASN A 69 25.34 3.42 14.15
C ASN A 69 26.07 2.66 15.26
N PHE A 70 25.93 1.33 15.28
CA PHE A 70 26.64 0.48 16.22
C PHE A 70 28.16 0.50 15.99
N TYR A 71 28.61 0.45 14.73
CA TYR A 71 30.02 0.59 14.38
C TYR A 71 30.62 1.92 14.87
N PHE A 72 29.95 3.05 14.62
CA PHE A 72 30.45 4.35 15.07
C PHE A 72 30.45 4.50 16.59
N LEU A 73 29.50 3.89 17.29
CA LEU A 73 29.51 3.82 18.75
C LEU A 73 30.75 3.08 19.27
N ILE A 74 31.11 1.94 18.65
CA ILE A 74 32.33 1.20 19.02
C ILE A 74 33.57 2.06 18.78
N ILE A 75 33.68 2.72 17.62
CA ILE A 75 34.81 3.59 17.29
C ILE A 75 34.93 4.76 18.26
N PHE A 76 33.80 5.36 18.65
CA PHE A 76 33.78 6.43 19.66
C PHE A 76 34.27 5.91 21.03
N LEU A 77 33.82 4.74 21.46
CA LEU A 77 34.30 4.12 22.71
C LEU A 77 35.80 3.81 22.66
N VAL A 78 36.31 3.33 21.51
CA VAL A 78 37.74 3.10 21.29
C VAL A 78 38.54 4.42 21.40
N GLN A 79 38.08 5.52 20.81
CA GLN A 79 38.75 6.82 20.91
C GLN A 79 38.80 7.40 22.32
N VAL A 80 37.81 7.09 23.17
CA VAL A 80 37.77 7.57 24.57
C VAL A 80 38.67 6.73 25.48
N THR A 81 38.86 5.44 25.14
CA THR A 81 39.63 4.50 25.97
C THR A 81 41.10 4.40 25.58
N VAL A 82 41.42 4.67 24.31
CA VAL A 82 42.76 4.53 23.74
C VAL A 82 43.28 5.89 23.29
N ASP A 83 44.56 6.16 23.56
CA ASP A 83 45.26 7.34 23.04
C ASP A 83 45.38 7.23 21.51
N THR A 84 44.51 7.94 20.79
CA THR A 84 44.41 7.90 19.32
C THR A 84 44.81 9.24 18.69
N PRO A 85 45.28 9.26 17.43
CA PRO A 85 45.81 10.48 16.78
C PRO A 85 44.74 11.54 16.47
N THR A 86 43.46 11.20 16.57
CA THR A 86 42.34 12.09 16.30
C THR A 86 41.54 12.33 17.57
N SER A 87 41.03 13.54 17.76
CA SER A 87 40.24 13.88 18.95
C SER A 87 38.90 13.11 18.96
N PRO A 88 38.41 12.66 20.13
CA PRO A 88 37.09 12.01 20.23
C PRO A 88 35.93 12.86 19.68
N VAL A 89 36.09 14.19 19.66
CA VAL A 89 35.12 15.12 19.09
C VAL A 89 34.88 14.84 17.60
N THR A 90 35.90 14.41 16.85
CA THR A 90 35.79 14.24 15.40
C THR A 90 34.91 13.08 14.97
N SER A 91 34.76 12.05 15.82
CA SER A 91 33.86 10.91 15.55
C SER A 91 32.56 10.98 16.35
N GLY A 92 32.61 11.51 17.58
CA GLY A 92 31.43 11.63 18.44
C GLY A 92 30.40 12.64 17.92
N LEU A 93 30.83 13.84 17.51
CA LEU A 93 29.93 14.91 17.07
C LEU A 93 29.06 14.51 15.86
N PRO A 94 29.61 13.91 14.78
CA PRO A 94 28.80 13.40 13.68
C PRO A 94 27.76 12.37 14.15
N LEU A 95 28.14 11.42 15.01
CA LEU A 95 27.24 10.39 15.51
C LEU A 95 26.08 10.98 16.33
N PHE A 96 26.38 11.87 17.29
CA PHE A 96 25.34 12.54 18.08
C PHE A 96 24.38 13.35 17.20
N PHE A 97 24.91 14.05 16.20
CA PHE A 97 24.09 14.79 15.23
C PHE A 97 23.13 13.85 14.48
N VAL A 98 23.62 12.71 13.97
CA VAL A 98 22.81 11.72 13.24
C VAL A 98 21.67 11.17 14.10
N ILE A 99 22.01 10.74 15.31
CA ILE A 99 21.06 10.15 16.25
C ILE A 99 19.99 11.18 16.64
N THR A 100 20.39 12.43 16.87
CA THR A 100 19.49 13.52 17.26
C THR A 100 18.51 13.87 16.14
N VAL A 101 18.99 14.05 14.89
CA VAL A 101 18.12 14.35 13.75
C VAL A 101 17.12 13.22 13.50
N THR A 102 17.58 11.96 13.56
CA THR A 102 16.70 10.79 13.40
C THR A 102 15.67 10.71 14.53
N ALA A 103 16.08 11.01 15.76
CA ALA A 103 15.18 11.04 16.91
C ALA A 103 14.13 12.14 16.79
N ILE A 104 14.48 13.34 16.33
CA ILE A 104 13.52 14.44 16.11
C ILE A 104 12.48 14.03 15.06
N LYS A 105 12.89 13.47 13.91
CA LYS A 105 11.97 12.98 12.88
C LYS A 105 10.99 11.95 13.46
N GLN A 106 11.50 10.89 14.09
CA GLN A 106 10.66 9.82 14.63
C GLN A 106 9.77 10.30 15.78
N GLY A 107 10.26 11.24 16.59
CA GLY A 107 9.49 11.88 17.64
C GLY A 107 8.35 12.72 17.09
N TYR A 108 8.58 13.46 16.01
CA TYR A 108 7.54 14.22 15.31
C TYR A 108 6.46 13.31 14.72
N GLU A 109 6.86 12.24 14.02
CA GLU A 109 5.91 11.27 13.46
C GLU A 109 5.07 10.58 14.55
N ASP A 110 5.67 10.22 15.69
CA ASP A 110 4.92 9.59 16.78
C ASP A 110 4.07 10.60 17.57
N TRP A 111 4.51 11.87 17.66
CA TRP A 111 3.70 12.95 18.25
C TRP A 111 2.43 13.21 17.46
N LEU A 112 2.49 13.15 16.12
CA LEU A 112 1.29 13.23 15.28
C LEU A 112 0.30 12.10 15.59
N ARG A 113 0.78 10.88 15.88
CA ARG A 113 -0.07 9.77 16.34
C ARG A 113 -0.68 10.04 17.71
N HIS A 114 0.11 10.53 18.67
CA HIS A 114 -0.40 10.93 19.98
C HIS A 114 -1.47 12.01 19.90
N ARG A 115 -1.30 12.98 19.00
CA ARG A 115 -2.30 14.03 18.76
C ARG A 115 -3.61 13.45 18.21
N ALA A 116 -3.52 12.57 17.21
CA ALA A 116 -4.68 11.88 16.64
C ALA A 116 -5.37 10.97 17.66
N ASP A 117 -4.61 10.20 18.45
CA ASP A 117 -5.14 9.34 19.51
C ASP A 117 -5.87 10.17 20.58
N ASN A 118 -5.28 11.30 21.00
CA ASN A 118 -5.89 12.20 21.99
C ASN A 118 -7.19 12.83 21.50
N GLU A 119 -7.29 13.16 20.21
CA GLU A 119 -8.51 13.68 19.61
C GLU A 119 -9.66 12.67 19.70
N VAL A 120 -9.37 11.39 19.44
CA VAL A 120 -10.37 10.31 19.57
C VAL A 120 -10.70 10.02 21.03
N ASN A 121 -9.70 9.95 21.91
CA ASN A 121 -9.87 9.63 23.33
C ASN A 121 -10.68 10.71 24.08
N LYS A 122 -10.54 11.98 23.69
CA LYS A 122 -11.25 13.12 24.29
C LYS A 122 -12.59 13.44 23.63
N ARG A 123 -13.04 12.64 22.67
CA ARG A 123 -14.36 12.82 22.05
C ARG A 123 -15.46 12.75 23.12
N THR A 124 -16.40 13.69 23.06
CA THR A 124 -17.52 13.73 24.01
C THR A 124 -18.54 12.65 23.70
N VAL A 125 -18.93 11.88 24.71
CA VAL A 125 -19.90 10.80 24.65
C VAL A 125 -20.94 11.01 25.76
N TYR A 126 -22.18 10.60 25.50
CA TYR A 126 -23.25 10.62 26.48
C TYR A 126 -23.41 9.26 27.15
N ILE A 127 -23.40 9.25 28.48
CA ILE A 127 -23.57 8.05 29.30
C ILE A 127 -24.76 8.28 30.23
N ILE A 128 -25.51 7.23 30.52
CA ILE A 128 -26.63 7.27 31.47
C ILE A 128 -26.13 6.83 32.84
N GLU A 129 -26.19 7.72 33.83
CA GLU A 129 -25.87 7.44 35.23
C GLU A 129 -26.93 8.07 36.14
N ASN A 130 -27.50 7.30 37.07
CA ASN A 130 -28.50 7.79 38.04
C ASN A 130 -29.66 8.54 37.36
N ALA A 131 -30.23 7.92 36.31
CA ALA A 131 -31.35 8.39 35.49
C ALA A 131 -31.07 9.70 34.73
N GLN A 132 -29.83 10.19 34.80
CA GLN A 132 -29.41 11.43 34.17
C GLN A 132 -28.43 11.17 33.05
N ARG A 133 -28.52 12.05 32.06
CA ARG A 133 -27.64 12.08 30.92
C ARG A 133 -26.38 12.84 31.27
N VAL A 134 -25.27 12.12 31.42
CA VAL A 134 -23.97 12.69 31.79
C VAL A 134 -23.07 12.75 30.56
N ARG A 135 -22.40 13.89 30.35
CA ARG A 135 -21.35 14.03 29.34
C ARG A 135 -20.03 13.54 29.91
N LYS A 136 -19.41 12.55 29.27
CA LYS A 136 -18.05 12.09 29.59
C LYS A 136 -17.16 12.07 28.36
N GLU A 137 -15.86 12.03 28.60
CA GLU A 137 -14.87 11.77 27.55
C GLU A 137 -14.90 10.27 27.19
N SER A 138 -14.69 9.95 25.91
CA SER A 138 -14.72 8.59 25.40
C SER A 138 -13.76 7.67 26.16
N GLU A 139 -12.59 8.16 26.58
CA GLU A 139 -11.63 7.37 27.35
C GLU A 139 -12.16 6.91 28.72
N LYS A 140 -13.16 7.58 29.31
CA LYS A 140 -13.67 7.26 30.65
C LYS A 140 -14.76 6.19 30.66
N ILE A 141 -15.14 5.66 29.50
CA ILE A 141 -16.16 4.62 29.36
C ILE A 141 -15.64 3.30 29.93
N LYS A 142 -16.43 2.65 30.76
CA LYS A 142 -16.15 1.32 31.30
C LYS A 142 -17.08 0.28 30.69
N VAL A 143 -16.64 -0.97 30.71
CA VAL A 143 -17.49 -2.12 30.36
C VAL A 143 -18.68 -2.14 31.31
N GLY A 144 -19.89 -2.31 30.76
CA GLY A 144 -21.16 -2.27 31.49
C GLY A 144 -21.87 -0.91 31.50
N ASP A 145 -21.20 0.17 31.08
CA ASP A 145 -21.81 1.50 31.01
C ASP A 145 -22.85 1.58 29.88
N ILE A 146 -23.96 2.29 30.14
CA ILE A 146 -25.02 2.55 29.15
C ILE A 146 -24.68 3.84 28.40
N VAL A 147 -24.46 3.72 27.09
CA VAL A 147 -24.04 4.78 26.19
C VAL A 147 -25.21 5.21 25.31
N GLU A 148 -25.46 6.52 25.25
CA GLU A 148 -26.39 7.14 24.30
C GLU A 148 -25.60 7.66 23.09
N VAL A 149 -26.00 7.25 21.89
CA VAL A 149 -25.38 7.67 20.63
C VAL A 149 -26.42 8.34 19.75
N ARG A 150 -26.08 9.49 19.18
CA ARG A 150 -26.97 10.27 18.30
C ARG A 150 -26.71 10.00 16.82
N ALA A 151 -27.64 10.45 15.98
CA ALA A 151 -27.47 10.46 14.54
C ALA A 151 -26.12 11.08 14.13
N ASP A 152 -25.44 10.44 13.19
CA ASP A 152 -24.16 10.85 12.62
C ASP A 152 -22.95 10.82 13.60
N GLU A 153 -23.13 10.27 14.81
CA GLU A 153 -22.02 10.04 15.74
C GLU A 153 -21.37 8.66 15.51
N ALA A 154 -20.05 8.58 15.77
CA ALA A 154 -19.32 7.32 15.70
C ALA A 154 -19.36 6.61 17.06
N PHE A 155 -19.43 5.28 17.04
CA PHE A 155 -19.42 4.48 18.25
C PHE A 155 -18.08 4.56 18.99
N PRO A 156 -18.09 4.84 20.31
CA PRO A 156 -16.86 5.03 21.09
C PRO A 156 -16.17 3.72 21.50
N CYS A 157 -16.92 2.63 21.55
CA CYS A 157 -16.52 1.28 21.91
C CYS A 157 -17.50 0.27 21.29
N ASP A 158 -17.28 -1.04 21.47
CA ASP A 158 -18.20 -2.04 20.95
C ASP A 158 -19.40 -2.16 21.90
N LEU A 159 -20.60 -1.85 21.40
CA LEU A 159 -21.85 -1.78 22.17
C LEU A 159 -22.82 -2.89 21.77
N ILE A 160 -23.64 -3.36 22.70
CA ILE A 160 -24.85 -4.13 22.39
C ILE A 160 -26.05 -3.20 22.36
N LEU A 161 -26.83 -3.23 21.28
CA LEU A 161 -28.01 -2.39 21.09
C LEU A 161 -29.16 -2.83 22.02
N LEU A 162 -29.53 -1.97 22.96
CA LEU A 162 -30.64 -2.22 23.89
C LEU A 162 -31.96 -1.63 23.38
N SER A 163 -31.95 -0.39 22.93
CA SER A 163 -33.15 0.25 22.38
C SER A 163 -32.80 1.35 21.38
N SER A 164 -33.73 1.59 20.45
CA SER A 164 -33.66 2.63 19.44
C SER A 164 -34.85 3.58 19.58
N CYS A 165 -34.76 4.78 19.02
CA CYS A 165 -35.90 5.69 18.93
C CYS A 165 -36.99 5.24 17.93
N SER A 166 -36.68 4.28 17.06
CA SER A 166 -37.63 3.70 16.12
C SER A 166 -38.57 2.73 16.84
N SER A 167 -39.86 2.73 16.47
CA SER A 167 -40.88 1.82 17.04
C SER A 167 -40.49 0.35 16.93
N ASP A 168 -39.74 0.02 15.89
CA ASP A 168 -39.40 -1.36 15.51
C ASP A 168 -38.08 -1.83 16.15
N GLY A 169 -37.43 -0.97 16.96
CA GLY A 169 -36.16 -1.29 17.62
C GLY A 169 -34.97 -1.40 16.66
N THR A 170 -35.09 -0.88 15.44
CA THR A 170 -34.03 -0.92 14.42
C THR A 170 -33.15 0.33 14.45
N CYS A 171 -31.88 0.17 14.06
CA CYS A 171 -31.01 1.29 13.74
C CYS A 171 -30.14 0.99 12.52
N TYR A 172 -29.66 2.04 11.86
CA TYR A 172 -28.81 1.90 10.69
C TYR A 172 -27.38 2.35 11.01
N VAL A 173 -26.42 1.54 10.62
CA VAL A 173 -25.01 1.77 10.90
C VAL A 173 -24.23 1.72 9.60
N THR A 174 -23.38 2.70 9.37
CA THR A 174 -22.39 2.65 8.32
C THR A 174 -21.05 2.22 8.91
N THR A 175 -20.49 1.16 8.35
CA THR A 175 -19.19 0.59 8.75
C THR A 175 -18.05 1.02 7.83
N ALA A 176 -18.22 2.06 7.01
CA ALA A 176 -17.21 2.62 6.09
C ALA A 176 -15.82 2.91 6.72
N SER A 177 -15.77 3.11 8.03
CA SER A 177 -14.55 3.33 8.82
C SER A 177 -13.91 2.03 9.38
N LEU A 178 -14.58 0.88 9.26
CA LEU A 178 -14.29 -0.44 9.86
C LEU A 178 -14.06 -1.58 8.87
N ASP A 179 -14.94 -1.73 7.89
CA ASP A 179 -14.81 -2.67 6.78
C ASP A 179 -14.77 -1.94 5.42
N GLY A 180 -15.01 -0.63 5.43
CA GLY A 180 -15.13 0.13 4.20
C GLY A 180 -16.47 -0.11 3.52
N GLU A 181 -17.50 -0.64 4.15
CA GLU A 181 -18.80 -0.68 3.50
C GLU A 181 -19.54 0.65 3.73
N SER A 182 -19.78 1.39 2.64
CA SER A 182 -20.57 2.64 2.66
C SER A 182 -22.06 2.40 2.88
N ASN A 183 -22.48 1.15 2.66
CA ASN A 183 -23.84 0.70 2.78
C ASN A 183 -24.28 0.75 4.25
N CYS A 184 -25.52 1.17 4.47
CA CYS A 184 -26.11 1.16 5.80
C CYS A 184 -26.55 -0.26 6.16
N LYS A 185 -25.95 -0.83 7.22
CA LYS A 185 -26.34 -2.11 7.80
C LYS A 185 -27.42 -1.90 8.85
N THR A 186 -28.47 -2.72 8.81
CA THR A 186 -29.55 -2.67 9.80
C THR A 186 -29.19 -3.54 11.00
N HIS A 187 -29.21 -2.93 12.18
CA HIS A 187 -29.02 -3.61 13.46
C HIS A 187 -30.32 -3.62 14.27
N TYR A 188 -30.50 -4.66 15.07
CA TYR A 188 -31.74 -4.91 15.82
C TYR A 188 -31.48 -4.86 17.32
N ALA A 189 -32.36 -4.15 18.03
CA ALA A 189 -32.39 -4.13 19.48
C ALA A 189 -32.90 -5.47 20.04
N VAL A 190 -32.57 -5.75 21.30
CA VAL A 190 -33.15 -6.88 22.03
C VAL A 190 -34.65 -6.65 22.21
N ARG A 191 -35.48 -7.62 21.80
CA ARG A 191 -36.95 -7.46 21.72
C ARG A 191 -37.59 -7.00 23.03
N ASP A 192 -37.18 -7.57 24.16
CA ASP A 192 -37.77 -7.28 25.46
C ASP A 192 -37.37 -5.88 26.00
N THR A 193 -36.36 -5.22 25.40
CA THR A 193 -35.89 -3.89 25.80
C THR A 193 -36.32 -2.77 24.85
N VAL A 194 -37.04 -3.07 23.76
CA VAL A 194 -37.47 -2.07 22.75
C VAL A 194 -38.35 -0.97 23.36
N GLY A 195 -39.14 -1.28 24.39
CA GLY A 195 -40.00 -0.31 25.08
C GLY A 195 -39.26 0.73 25.95
N LEU A 196 -37.93 0.61 26.11
CA LEU A 196 -37.14 1.46 27.00
C LEU A 196 -36.60 2.70 26.26
N TRP A 197 -37.42 3.75 26.13
CA TRP A 197 -37.09 4.95 25.32
C TRP A 197 -36.42 6.10 26.09
N THR A 198 -36.51 6.06 27.43
CA THR A 198 -36.06 7.13 28.33
C THR A 198 -34.90 6.68 29.22
N ALA A 199 -34.09 7.64 29.66
CA ALA A 199 -32.97 7.41 30.58
C ALA A 199 -33.42 6.77 31.92
N GLU A 200 -34.62 7.11 32.39
CA GLU A 200 -35.22 6.51 33.58
C GLU A 200 -35.60 5.04 33.33
N SER A 201 -36.26 4.75 32.22
CA SER A 201 -36.68 3.38 31.88
C SER A 201 -35.47 2.45 31.70
N ILE A 202 -34.41 2.90 31.02
CA ILE A 202 -33.24 2.05 30.75
C ILE A 202 -32.43 1.76 32.02
N GLU A 203 -32.47 2.63 33.03
CA GLU A 203 -31.76 2.38 34.29
C GLU A 203 -32.44 1.32 35.17
N THR A 204 -33.76 1.12 35.01
CA THR A 204 -34.46 0.04 35.71
C THR A 204 -34.10 -1.36 35.19
N LEU A 205 -33.45 -1.45 34.03
CA LEU A 205 -33.07 -2.71 33.40
C LEU A 205 -31.98 -3.43 34.21
N ARG A 206 -32.33 -4.59 34.76
CA ARG A 206 -31.37 -5.53 35.36
C ARG A 206 -31.09 -6.64 34.37
N ALA A 207 -29.89 -6.65 33.81
CA ALA A 207 -29.48 -7.69 32.86
C ALA A 207 -28.00 -8.03 32.98
N ALA A 208 -27.66 -9.29 32.73
CA ALA A 208 -26.30 -9.80 32.61
C ALA A 208 -26.06 -10.27 31.17
N ILE A 209 -24.92 -9.91 30.61
CA ILE A 209 -24.49 -10.29 29.26
C ILE A 209 -23.29 -11.20 29.37
N GLU A 210 -23.43 -12.43 28.91
CA GLU A 210 -22.33 -13.38 28.76
C GLU A 210 -21.90 -13.40 27.28
N CYS A 211 -20.61 -13.23 27.02
CA CYS A 211 -20.07 -13.30 25.67
C CYS A 211 -18.68 -13.94 25.64
N GLU A 212 -18.22 -14.24 24.42
CA GLU A 212 -16.88 -14.78 24.18
C GLU A 212 -15.76 -13.77 24.54
N GLN A 213 -14.51 -14.24 24.59
CA GLN A 213 -13.36 -13.34 24.63
C GLN A 213 -13.22 -12.57 23.31
N PRO A 214 -12.70 -11.32 23.35
CA PRO A 214 -12.63 -10.48 22.18
C PRO A 214 -11.75 -11.11 21.09
N GLN A 215 -12.33 -11.31 19.91
CA GLN A 215 -11.68 -11.87 18.73
C GLN A 215 -11.57 -10.81 17.61
N PRO A 216 -10.54 -10.88 16.76
CA PRO A 216 -10.37 -9.93 15.67
C PRO A 216 -11.41 -10.07 14.55
N ASP A 217 -12.14 -11.19 14.46
CA ASP A 217 -13.17 -11.37 13.43
C ASP A 217 -14.35 -10.40 13.66
N LEU A 218 -14.55 -9.46 12.73
CA LEU A 218 -15.58 -8.42 12.79
C LEU A 218 -17.00 -9.02 12.77
N TYR A 219 -17.21 -10.07 11.97
CA TYR A 219 -18.55 -10.59 11.64
C TYR A 219 -19.06 -11.66 12.60
N LYS A 220 -18.18 -12.26 13.40
CA LYS A 220 -18.55 -13.30 14.35
C LYS A 220 -18.72 -12.73 15.75
N PHE A 221 -19.93 -12.81 16.30
CA PHE A 221 -20.17 -12.50 17.71
C PHE A 221 -21.16 -13.49 18.30
N VAL A 222 -20.79 -14.08 19.42
CA VAL A 222 -21.66 -15.00 20.17
C VAL A 222 -21.82 -14.50 21.59
N GLY A 223 -23.06 -14.26 21.99
CA GLY A 223 -23.38 -13.89 23.36
C GLY A 223 -24.80 -14.26 23.76
N ARG A 224 -25.12 -14.02 25.02
CA ARG A 224 -26.43 -14.21 25.62
C ARG A 224 -26.69 -13.09 26.61
N ILE A 225 -27.90 -12.54 26.59
CA ILE A 225 -28.39 -11.60 27.60
C ILE A 225 -29.44 -12.28 28.48
N SER A 226 -29.26 -12.18 29.79
CA SER A 226 -30.20 -12.67 30.80
C SER A 226 -30.84 -11.46 31.46
N ILE A 227 -32.13 -11.23 31.18
CA ILE A 227 -32.91 -10.11 31.73
C ILE A 227 -33.67 -10.61 32.95
N TYR A 228 -33.51 -9.93 34.09
CA TYR A 228 -34.14 -10.29 35.35
C TYR A 228 -35.40 -9.46 35.55
N ASN A 229 -36.56 -10.11 35.51
CA ASN A 229 -37.82 -9.50 35.91
C ASN A 229 -37.98 -9.50 37.44
N ASN A 230 -38.88 -8.65 37.95
CA ASN A 230 -39.21 -8.57 39.39
C ASN A 230 -39.72 -9.90 40.00
N SER A 231 -40.02 -10.91 39.17
CA SER A 231 -40.48 -12.25 39.55
C SER A 231 -39.37 -13.30 39.68
N ASN A 232 -38.08 -12.91 39.67
CA ASN A 232 -36.90 -13.79 39.78
C ASN A 232 -36.73 -14.85 38.67
N GLU A 233 -37.52 -14.81 37.60
CA GLU A 233 -37.32 -15.66 36.42
C GLU A 233 -36.48 -14.90 35.38
N ALA A 234 -35.32 -15.46 35.02
CA ALA A 234 -34.39 -14.85 34.08
C ALA A 234 -34.78 -15.20 32.64
N VAL A 235 -35.17 -14.19 31.85
CA VAL A 235 -35.44 -14.37 30.43
C VAL A 235 -34.12 -14.29 29.67
N ALA A 236 -33.65 -15.43 29.18
CA ALA A 236 -32.45 -15.50 28.35
C ALA A 236 -32.77 -15.27 26.87
N ARG A 237 -32.02 -14.37 26.22
CA ARG A 237 -32.05 -14.15 24.77
C ARG A 237 -30.65 -14.33 24.18
N SER A 238 -30.59 -14.95 23.01
CA SER A 238 -29.35 -15.05 22.24
C SER A 238 -28.97 -13.69 21.67
N LEU A 239 -27.67 -13.39 21.62
CA LEU A 239 -27.11 -12.22 20.96
C LEU A 239 -26.23 -12.69 19.79
N GLY A 240 -26.45 -12.08 18.63
CA GLY A 240 -25.67 -12.28 17.41
C GLY A 240 -24.94 -11.01 16.96
N PRO A 241 -24.23 -11.06 15.81
CA PRO A 241 -23.60 -9.89 15.22
C PRO A 241 -24.60 -8.79 14.86
N GLU A 242 -25.86 -9.13 14.59
CA GLU A 242 -26.94 -8.16 14.34
C GLU A 242 -27.24 -7.23 15.52
N ASN A 243 -26.84 -7.62 16.74
CA ASN A 243 -27.03 -6.83 17.96
C ASN A 243 -25.79 -6.02 18.36
N LEU A 244 -24.62 -6.31 17.77
CA LEU A 244 -23.34 -5.70 18.10
C LEU A 244 -23.06 -4.48 17.22
N LEU A 245 -22.79 -3.34 17.85
CA LEU A 245 -22.40 -2.09 17.22
C LEU A 245 -20.90 -1.89 17.43
N LEU A 246 -20.14 -1.82 16.35
CA LEU A 246 -18.68 -1.82 16.41
C LEU A 246 -18.11 -0.42 16.59
N LYS A 247 -17.05 -0.29 17.39
CA LYS A 247 -16.29 0.95 17.57
C LYS A 247 -15.82 1.49 16.22
N GLY A 248 -16.04 2.77 15.98
CA GLY A 248 -15.64 3.43 14.73
C GLY A 248 -16.76 3.46 13.70
N ALA A 249 -17.72 2.53 13.72
CA ALA A 249 -18.91 2.63 12.86
C ALA A 249 -19.74 3.88 13.23
N THR A 250 -20.48 4.42 12.27
CA THR A 250 -21.27 5.64 12.45
C THR A 250 -22.75 5.35 12.38
N LEU A 251 -23.52 5.89 13.34
CA LEU A 251 -24.98 5.78 13.32
C LEU A 251 -25.54 6.66 12.21
N LYS A 252 -26.43 6.12 11.38
CA LYS A 252 -27.12 6.82 10.29
C LYS A 252 -28.62 6.62 10.40
N ASN A 253 -29.38 7.56 9.84
CA ASN A 253 -30.85 7.47 9.69
C ASN A 253 -31.62 7.09 10.98
N THR A 254 -31.04 7.31 12.16
CA THR A 254 -31.64 7.00 13.47
C THR A 254 -31.27 8.11 14.43
N LYS A 255 -32.28 8.76 15.05
CA LYS A 255 -32.06 9.97 15.87
C LYS A 255 -31.18 9.71 17.08
N LYS A 256 -31.45 8.62 17.82
CA LYS A 256 -30.68 8.20 18.98
C LYS A 256 -30.89 6.71 19.28
N ILE A 257 -29.91 6.11 19.93
CA ILE A 257 -29.96 4.74 20.45
C ILE A 257 -29.36 4.68 21.86
N TYR A 258 -29.70 3.64 22.61
CA TYR A 258 -29.01 3.25 23.84
C TYR A 258 -28.36 1.88 23.65
N GLY A 259 -27.09 1.79 23.99
CA GLY A 259 -26.36 0.52 23.97
C GLY A 259 -25.48 0.36 25.21
N VAL A 260 -25.11 -0.88 25.52
CA VAL A 260 -24.23 -1.19 26.66
C VAL A 260 -22.84 -1.56 26.18
N ALA A 261 -21.81 -1.01 26.81
CA ALA A 261 -20.41 -1.26 26.45
C ALA A 261 -19.98 -2.68 26.83
N VAL A 262 -19.57 -3.47 25.84
CA VAL A 262 -19.10 -4.85 26.05
C VAL A 262 -17.58 -4.95 25.90
N TYR A 263 -17.02 -4.41 24.83
CA TYR A 263 -15.56 -4.33 24.63
C TYR A 263 -15.11 -2.87 24.63
N THR A 264 -14.07 -2.56 25.39
CA THR A 264 -13.50 -1.21 25.52
C THR A 264 -12.04 -1.20 25.06
N GLY A 265 -11.56 -0.04 24.61
CA GLY A 265 -10.14 0.23 24.37
C GLY A 265 -9.50 -0.69 23.35
N MET A 266 -8.39 -1.32 23.75
CA MET A 266 -7.60 -2.22 22.91
C MET A 266 -8.21 -3.62 22.74
N GLU A 267 -9.27 -3.96 23.49
CA GLU A 267 -10.04 -5.20 23.30
C GLU A 267 -11.13 -5.07 22.22
N THR A 268 -11.45 -3.85 21.78
CA THR A 268 -12.43 -3.67 20.69
C THR A 268 -11.96 -4.36 19.42
N LYS A 269 -12.90 -4.91 18.64
CA LYS A 269 -12.56 -5.65 17.42
C LYS A 269 -11.76 -4.80 16.43
N MET A 270 -12.06 -3.50 16.36
CA MET A 270 -11.30 -2.53 15.57
C MET A 270 -9.83 -2.45 16.02
N ALA A 271 -9.58 -2.36 17.31
CA ALA A 271 -8.23 -2.22 17.86
C ALA A 271 -7.42 -3.52 17.76
N LEU A 272 -8.07 -4.69 17.86
CA LEU A 272 -7.43 -5.98 17.62
C LEU A 272 -6.97 -6.16 16.17
N ASN A 273 -7.71 -5.60 15.21
CA ASN A 273 -7.30 -5.54 13.81
C ASN A 273 -6.24 -4.47 13.52
N TYR A 274 -5.99 -3.56 14.46
CA TYR A 274 -4.89 -2.60 14.40
C TYR A 274 -3.55 -3.25 14.76
N GLN A 275 -3.30 -4.51 14.34
CA GLN A 275 -2.01 -5.18 14.56
C GLN A 275 -0.89 -4.27 14.06
N GLY A 276 -0.04 -3.84 14.98
CA GLY A 276 0.91 -2.75 14.76
C GLY A 276 1.68 -2.94 13.46
N LYS A 277 1.66 -1.92 12.61
CA LYS A 277 2.30 -1.92 11.28
C LYS A 277 3.69 -2.56 11.37
N CYS A 278 3.85 -3.76 10.80
CA CYS A 278 5.18 -4.34 10.61
C CYS A 278 5.98 -3.38 9.73
N GLN A 279 7.05 -2.80 10.26
CA GLN A 279 7.83 -1.82 9.51
C GLN A 279 8.48 -2.49 8.32
N LYS A 280 8.04 -2.08 7.13
CA LYS A 280 8.58 -2.54 5.85
C LYS A 280 9.98 -1.96 5.69
N ARG A 281 10.88 -2.71 5.06
CA ARG A 281 12.27 -2.31 4.80
C ARG A 281 12.52 -2.31 3.29
N SER A 282 13.15 -1.26 2.79
CA SER A 282 13.46 -1.14 1.36
C SER A 282 14.55 -2.13 0.92
N ALA A 283 14.49 -2.55 -0.35
CA ALA A 283 15.55 -3.28 -1.01
C ALA A 283 16.86 -2.47 -1.11
N VAL A 284 16.78 -1.15 -1.27
CA VAL A 284 17.95 -0.26 -1.33
C VAL A 284 18.71 -0.29 0.00
N GLU A 285 18.02 -0.29 1.14
CA GLU A 285 18.64 -0.39 2.45
C GLU A 285 19.39 -1.71 2.65
N LYS A 286 18.88 -2.82 2.08
CA LYS A 286 19.60 -4.11 2.09
C LYS A 286 20.90 -4.03 1.29
N SER A 287 20.89 -3.39 0.12
CA SER A 287 22.10 -3.14 -0.68
C SER A 287 23.10 -2.23 0.03
N ILE A 288 22.64 -1.18 0.71
CA ILE A 288 23.50 -0.29 1.51
C ILE A 288 24.23 -1.10 2.59
N ASN A 289 23.52 -1.99 3.29
CA ASN A 289 24.13 -2.85 4.30
C ASN A 289 25.17 -3.81 3.70
N LEU A 290 24.92 -4.35 2.49
CA LEU A 290 25.90 -5.17 1.78
C LEU A 290 27.17 -4.37 1.44
N PHE A 291 27.03 -3.14 0.93
CA PHE A 291 28.16 -2.26 0.63
C PHE A 291 28.94 -1.87 1.88
N LEU A 292 28.23 -1.63 2.99
CA LEU A 292 28.85 -1.35 4.29
C LEU A 292 29.77 -2.50 4.73
N ILE A 293 29.33 -3.76 4.55
CA ILE A 293 30.15 -4.94 4.89
C ILE A 293 31.42 -5.00 4.02
N VAL A 294 31.31 -4.71 2.72
CA VAL A 294 32.48 -4.66 1.82
C VAL A 294 33.45 -3.56 2.26
N TYR A 295 32.96 -2.37 2.60
CA TYR A 295 33.80 -1.25 3.04
C TYR A 295 34.43 -1.51 4.43
N LEU A 296 33.72 -2.20 5.32
CA LEU A 296 34.28 -2.67 6.59
C LEU A 296 35.43 -3.66 6.37
N PHE A 297 35.30 -4.56 5.38
CA PHE A 297 36.40 -5.45 5.01
C PHE A 297 37.59 -4.67 4.45
N ILE A 298 37.37 -3.68 3.55
CA ILE A 298 38.44 -2.81 3.02
C ILE A 298 39.14 -2.05 4.17
N LEU A 299 38.38 -1.55 5.14
CA LEU A 299 38.92 -0.87 6.33
C LEU A 299 39.85 -1.80 7.12
N LEU A 300 39.38 -3.02 7.43
CA LEU A 300 40.15 -4.01 8.17
C LEU A 300 41.43 -4.40 7.40
N THR A 301 41.35 -4.58 6.08
CA THR A 301 42.52 -4.85 5.24
C THR A 301 43.53 -3.69 5.31
N LYS A 302 43.08 -2.44 5.18
CA LYS A 302 43.97 -1.27 5.29
C LYS A 302 44.67 -1.18 6.64
N ALA A 303 43.91 -1.35 7.74
CA ALA A 303 44.46 -1.32 9.09
C ALA A 303 45.46 -2.47 9.32
N ALA A 304 45.12 -3.69 8.86
CA ALA A 304 46.00 -4.85 8.96
C ALA A 304 47.30 -4.64 8.18
N VAL A 305 47.22 -4.22 6.90
CA VAL A 305 48.39 -3.95 6.05
C VAL A 305 49.30 -2.89 6.68
N CYS A 306 48.75 -1.74 7.12
CA CYS A 306 49.54 -0.70 7.76
C CYS A 306 50.18 -1.18 9.07
N THR A 307 49.47 -1.96 9.88
CA THR A 307 50.00 -2.48 11.16
C THR A 307 51.12 -3.49 10.90
N THR A 308 50.91 -4.45 10.00
CA THR A 308 51.94 -5.44 9.66
C THR A 308 53.17 -4.78 9.06
N LEU A 309 53.00 -3.85 8.10
CA LEU A 309 54.11 -3.14 7.49
C LEU A 309 54.85 -2.24 8.48
N LYS A 310 54.15 -1.61 9.45
CA LYS A 310 54.79 -0.88 10.55
C LYS A 310 55.76 -1.76 11.32
N TYR A 311 55.32 -2.93 11.78
CA TYR A 311 56.16 -3.83 12.58
C TYR A 311 57.28 -4.48 11.78
N VAL A 312 57.07 -4.74 10.49
CA VAL A 312 58.13 -5.20 9.57
C VAL A 312 59.18 -4.10 9.39
N TRP A 313 58.76 -2.85 9.19
CA TRP A 313 59.67 -1.72 9.02
C TRP A 313 60.44 -1.36 10.31
N GLN A 314 59.78 -1.48 11.48
CA GLN A 314 60.37 -1.33 12.80
C GLN A 314 61.21 -2.55 13.24
N SER A 315 61.24 -3.63 12.46
CA SER A 315 62.16 -4.75 12.73
C SER A 315 63.62 -4.30 12.69
N THR A 316 63.89 -3.18 12.03
CA THR A 316 65.19 -2.55 12.01
C THR A 316 65.37 -1.63 13.23
N PRO A 317 66.37 -1.86 14.09
CA PRO A 317 66.43 -1.23 15.42
C PRO A 317 66.58 0.30 15.36
N TYR A 318 67.24 0.85 14.34
CA TYR A 318 67.38 2.30 14.16
C TYR A 318 66.09 3.00 13.69
N ASN A 319 65.11 2.25 13.17
CA ASN A 319 63.82 2.78 12.72
C ASN A 319 62.76 2.75 13.83
N ASP A 320 62.89 1.88 14.82
CA ASP A 320 61.92 1.78 15.93
C ASP A 320 62.07 2.93 16.93
N GLU A 321 63.30 3.34 17.22
CA GLU A 321 63.62 4.51 18.04
C GLU A 321 64.78 5.31 17.45
N PRO A 322 64.52 6.16 16.43
CA PRO A 322 65.51 7.10 15.93
C PRO A 322 65.97 8.11 17.00
N TRP A 323 67.17 8.65 16.84
CA TRP A 323 67.81 9.53 17.84
C TRP A 323 67.03 10.81 18.19
N TYR A 324 66.18 11.28 17.27
CA TYR A 324 65.43 12.54 17.39
C TYR A 324 64.04 12.39 18.03
N ASN A 325 63.54 11.18 18.27
CA ASN A 325 62.21 10.90 18.81
C ASN A 325 62.20 9.72 19.78
N GLN A 326 62.87 9.90 20.92
CA GLN A 326 62.93 8.89 21.98
C GLN A 326 61.54 8.58 22.55
N LYS A 327 61.25 7.28 22.73
CA LYS A 327 60.00 6.80 23.31
C LYS A 327 59.95 7.15 24.79
N THR A 328 58.75 7.47 25.27
CA THR A 328 58.54 7.71 26.71
C THR A 328 58.77 6.40 27.48
N GLN A 329 59.29 6.46 28.71
CA GLN A 329 59.56 5.27 29.53
C GLN A 329 58.34 4.34 29.65
N LYS A 330 57.15 4.91 29.85
CA LYS A 330 55.86 4.19 29.89
C LYS A 330 55.58 3.39 28.60
N GLU A 331 55.99 3.90 27.45
CA GLU A 331 55.79 3.22 26.15
C GLU A 331 56.79 2.08 25.95
N ARG A 332 58.04 2.23 26.42
CA ARG A 332 59.05 1.15 26.40
C ARG A 332 58.64 -0.03 27.29
N ASP A 333 58.00 0.25 28.42
CA ASP A 333 57.57 -0.77 29.39
C ASP A 333 56.23 -1.44 29.00
N THR A 334 55.59 -0.99 27.91
CA THR A 334 54.32 -1.55 27.45
C THR A 334 54.53 -2.88 26.71
N LEU A 335 53.68 -3.87 26.98
CA LEU A 335 53.70 -5.16 26.29
C LEU A 335 53.61 -4.99 24.77
N LYS A 336 54.54 -5.59 24.02
CA LYS A 336 54.62 -5.47 22.55
C LYS A 336 53.33 -5.89 21.83
N VAL A 337 52.66 -6.93 22.31
CA VAL A 337 51.35 -7.39 21.76
C VAL A 337 50.24 -6.38 22.04
N LEU A 338 50.22 -5.77 23.23
CA LEU A 338 49.24 -4.73 23.57
C LEU A 338 49.45 -3.46 22.73
N LYS A 339 50.71 -3.09 22.49
CA LYS A 339 51.06 -1.99 21.58
C LYS A 339 50.63 -2.27 20.14
N MET A 340 50.83 -3.50 19.65
CA MET A 340 50.35 -3.94 18.33
C MET A 340 48.84 -3.81 18.18
N PHE A 341 48.11 -4.22 19.20
CA PHE A 341 46.65 -4.07 19.22
C PHE A 341 46.22 -2.59 19.28
N THR A 342 46.90 -1.78 20.08
CA THR A 342 46.66 -0.33 20.21
C THR A 342 46.91 0.41 18.89
N ASP A 343 48.00 0.06 18.19
CA ASP A 343 48.34 0.63 16.90
C ASP A 343 47.35 0.21 15.80
N PHE A 344 46.89 -1.05 15.83
CA PHE A 344 45.83 -1.54 14.94
C PHE A 344 44.51 -0.77 15.14
N LEU A 345 44.08 -0.59 16.40
CA LEU A 345 42.90 0.22 16.73
C LEU A 345 43.07 1.68 16.32
N SER A 346 44.28 2.23 16.48
CA SER A 346 44.59 3.60 16.05
C SER A 346 44.50 3.78 14.53
N PHE A 347 44.96 2.80 13.74
CA PHE A 347 44.75 2.80 12.29
C PHE A 347 43.28 2.63 11.90
N MET A 348 42.52 1.80 12.62
CA MET A 348 41.07 1.70 12.39
C MET A 348 40.36 3.04 12.62
N VAL A 349 40.73 3.76 13.68
CA VAL A 349 40.20 5.10 13.97
C VAL A 349 40.61 6.10 12.90
N LEU A 350 41.88 6.11 12.49
CA LEU A 350 42.38 7.02 11.45
C LEU A 350 41.65 6.83 10.12
N PHE A 351 41.31 5.59 9.76
CA PHE A 351 40.64 5.24 8.51
C PHE A 351 39.12 5.13 8.64
N ASN A 352 38.52 5.45 9.80
CA ASN A 352 37.08 5.26 10.05
C ASN A 352 36.17 6.04 9.07
N PHE A 353 36.68 7.15 8.53
CA PHE A 353 35.99 8.03 7.58
C PHE A 353 35.73 7.36 6.22
N ILE A 354 36.29 6.17 5.97
CA ILE A 354 35.91 5.34 4.83
C ILE A 354 34.43 4.94 4.87
N ILE A 355 33.87 4.77 6.07
CA ILE A 355 32.44 4.51 6.27
C ILE A 355 31.73 5.86 6.44
N PRO A 356 30.73 6.18 5.59
CA PRO A 356 30.11 7.51 5.61
C PRO A 356 29.05 7.63 6.71
N VAL A 357 29.39 8.26 7.85
CA VAL A 357 28.42 8.55 8.94
C VAL A 357 27.23 9.37 8.41
N SER A 358 27.51 10.44 7.67
CA SER A 358 26.49 11.42 7.24
C SER A 358 25.57 10.91 6.13
N MET A 359 25.87 9.77 5.52
CA MET A 359 25.02 9.17 4.49
C MET A 359 23.61 8.87 5.03
N TYR A 360 23.51 8.28 6.22
CA TYR A 360 22.20 7.89 6.77
C TYR A 360 21.29 9.09 7.03
N VAL A 361 21.83 10.19 7.57
CA VAL A 361 21.05 11.42 7.77
C VAL A 361 20.61 12.00 6.44
N THR A 362 21.51 12.01 5.46
CA THR A 362 21.21 12.60 4.15
C THR A 362 20.15 11.77 3.42
N VAL A 363 20.23 10.44 3.48
CA VAL A 363 19.19 9.53 2.96
C VAL A 363 17.85 9.76 3.65
N GLU A 364 17.83 9.82 4.99
CA GLU A 364 16.59 10.03 5.75
C GLU A 364 15.96 11.40 5.46
N MET A 365 16.78 12.44 5.34
CA MET A 365 16.35 13.79 4.97
C MET A 365 15.81 13.83 3.53
N GLN A 366 16.49 13.15 2.60
CA GLN A 366 16.03 13.01 1.21
C GLN A 366 14.66 12.33 1.13
N LYS A 367 14.46 11.26 1.90
CA LYS A 367 13.19 10.53 1.97
C LYS A 367 12.07 11.39 2.55
N PHE A 368 12.33 12.04 3.68
CA PHE A 368 11.35 12.88 4.35
C PHE A 368 10.95 14.08 3.49
N LEU A 369 11.92 14.89 3.03
CA LEU A 369 11.63 16.04 2.18
C LEU A 369 11.05 15.61 0.82
N GLY A 370 11.53 14.48 0.30
CA GLY A 370 11.02 13.87 -0.92
C GLY A 370 9.53 13.55 -0.82
N SER A 371 9.02 13.04 0.30
CA SER A 371 7.59 12.68 0.41
C SER A 371 6.62 13.85 0.21
N PHE A 372 7.04 15.09 0.47
CA PHE A 372 6.20 16.26 0.21
C PHE A 372 5.98 16.50 -1.28
N PHE A 373 6.91 16.10 -2.15
CA PHE A 373 6.72 16.24 -3.61
C PHE A 373 5.60 15.36 -4.15
N ILE A 374 5.33 14.20 -3.53
CA ILE A 374 4.16 13.38 -3.86
C ILE A 374 2.89 14.07 -3.33
N ALA A 375 2.90 14.54 -2.08
CA ALA A 375 1.73 15.14 -1.45
C ALA A 375 1.30 16.48 -2.09
N TRP A 376 2.23 17.24 -2.65
CA TRP A 376 1.98 18.54 -3.29
C TRP A 376 1.81 18.49 -4.81
N ASP A 377 1.89 17.30 -5.42
CA ASP A 377 1.69 17.15 -6.86
C ASP A 377 0.20 17.35 -7.19
N LYS A 378 -0.09 18.35 -8.03
CA LYS A 378 -1.45 18.70 -8.43
C LYS A 378 -2.12 17.61 -9.27
N ASP A 379 -1.34 16.80 -9.97
CA ASP A 379 -1.87 15.73 -10.82
C ASP A 379 -2.42 14.56 -9.99
N PHE A 380 -2.20 14.56 -8.66
CA PHE A 380 -2.84 13.62 -7.74
C PHE A 380 -4.06 14.20 -7.04
N TYR A 381 -4.45 15.44 -7.36
CA TYR A 381 -5.62 16.08 -6.80
C TYR A 381 -6.87 15.65 -7.55
N ASP A 382 -7.88 15.22 -6.80
CA ASP A 382 -9.19 14.86 -7.36
C ASP A 382 -10.23 15.91 -6.97
N GLU A 383 -10.94 16.44 -7.98
CA GLU A 383 -11.94 17.50 -7.77
C GLU A 383 -13.21 16.99 -7.06
N GLU A 384 -13.58 15.72 -7.24
CA GLU A 384 -14.78 15.13 -6.61
C GLU A 384 -14.58 14.92 -5.10
N ILE A 385 -13.41 14.41 -4.72
CA ILE A 385 -13.07 14.11 -3.31
C ILE A 385 -12.48 15.35 -2.61
N ASN A 386 -12.02 16.36 -3.35
CA ASN A 386 -11.40 17.59 -2.86
C ASN A 386 -10.15 17.33 -1.98
N GLU A 387 -9.42 16.25 -2.27
CA GLU A 387 -8.21 15.83 -1.58
C GLU A 387 -7.15 15.31 -2.57
N GLY A 388 -5.87 15.50 -2.24
CA GLY A 388 -4.74 14.95 -3.00
C GLY A 388 -4.20 13.62 -2.46
N ALA A 389 -3.03 13.22 -2.97
CA ALA A 389 -2.28 12.09 -2.44
C ALA A 389 -1.80 12.33 -1.00
N LEU A 390 -1.75 11.26 -0.20
CA LEU A 390 -1.24 11.27 1.17
C LEU A 390 -0.11 10.25 1.31
N VAL A 391 0.99 10.64 1.94
CA VAL A 391 2.11 9.75 2.25
C VAL A 391 2.07 9.41 3.75
N ASN A 392 1.77 8.16 4.07
CA ASN A 392 1.71 7.68 5.46
C ASN A 392 3.09 7.22 5.97
N THR A 393 3.96 6.77 5.06
CA THR A 393 5.30 6.25 5.38
C THR A 393 6.34 6.92 4.47
N SER A 394 7.33 7.61 5.04
CA SER A 394 8.41 8.26 4.27
C SER A 394 9.56 7.31 3.88
N ASP A 395 9.64 6.13 4.48
CA ASP A 395 10.80 5.22 4.39
C ASP A 395 10.90 4.45 3.05
N LEU A 396 9.85 4.44 2.22
CA LEU A 396 9.69 3.53 1.07
C LEU A 396 9.66 4.23 -0.29
N ASN A 397 10.00 5.52 -0.37
CA ASN A 397 9.83 6.32 -1.60
C ASN A 397 10.60 5.71 -2.79
N GLU A 398 11.80 5.19 -2.54
CA GLU A 398 12.64 4.56 -3.55
C GLU A 398 12.16 3.17 -3.99
N GLU A 399 11.34 2.51 -3.17
CA GLU A 399 10.84 1.17 -3.45
C GLU A 399 9.77 1.20 -4.55
N LEU A 400 9.06 2.32 -4.70
CA LEU A 400 8.08 2.55 -5.76
C LEU A 400 8.69 2.36 -7.16
N GLY A 401 9.97 2.69 -7.34
CA GLY A 401 10.69 2.52 -8.61
C GLY A 401 11.25 1.13 -8.85
N GLN A 402 11.02 0.18 -7.95
CA GLN A 402 11.57 -1.18 -7.99
C GLN A 402 10.51 -2.28 -8.04
N VAL A 403 9.23 -1.91 -8.07
CA VAL A 403 8.11 -2.85 -8.17
C VAL A 403 8.26 -3.72 -9.42
N ASP A 404 8.01 -5.02 -9.27
CA ASP A 404 7.96 -6.01 -10.35
C ASP A 404 6.55 -6.60 -10.51
N TYR A 405 5.83 -6.78 -9.40
CA TYR A 405 4.48 -7.34 -9.35
C TYR A 405 3.51 -6.34 -8.73
N VAL A 406 2.36 -6.14 -9.37
CA VAL A 406 1.26 -5.30 -8.89
C VAL A 406 0.05 -6.19 -8.64
N PHE A 407 -0.41 -6.26 -7.39
CA PHE A 407 -1.66 -6.90 -7.01
C PHE A 407 -2.74 -5.84 -6.88
N THR A 408 -3.77 -5.92 -7.70
CA THR A 408 -4.91 -4.99 -7.66
C THR A 408 -6.17 -5.74 -7.27
N ASP A 409 -7.05 -5.09 -6.53
CA ASP A 409 -8.44 -5.53 -6.46
C ASP A 409 -9.20 -5.16 -7.76
N LYS A 410 -10.46 -5.58 -7.87
CA LYS A 410 -11.33 -5.28 -9.01
C LYS A 410 -12.37 -4.22 -8.64
N THR A 411 -13.10 -4.44 -7.56
CA THR A 411 -14.23 -3.59 -7.15
C THR A 411 -13.67 -2.39 -6.41
N GLY A 412 -14.19 -1.18 -6.68
CA GLY A 412 -13.77 0.04 -5.99
C GLY A 412 -12.36 0.55 -6.33
N THR A 413 -11.56 -0.27 -7.01
CA THR A 413 -10.20 0.04 -7.49
C THR A 413 -10.14 0.18 -9.02
N LEU A 414 -10.48 -0.88 -9.77
CA LEU A 414 -10.58 -0.81 -11.23
C LEU A 414 -11.92 -0.25 -11.69
N THR A 415 -12.98 -0.48 -10.88
CA THR A 415 -14.31 0.08 -11.09
C THR A 415 -14.62 1.19 -10.08
N GLU A 416 -15.56 2.07 -10.41
CA GLU A 416 -16.00 3.17 -9.54
C GLU A 416 -17.07 2.74 -8.52
N ASN A 417 -17.44 1.45 -8.52
CA ASN A 417 -18.55 0.90 -7.73
C ASN A 417 -19.86 1.70 -7.94
N SER A 418 -20.04 2.23 -9.16
CA SER A 418 -21.22 2.94 -9.61
C SER A 418 -21.96 2.06 -10.62
N MET A 419 -23.06 1.48 -10.15
CA MET A 419 -23.86 0.54 -10.92
C MET A 419 -24.88 1.28 -11.78
N GLU A 420 -24.91 0.98 -13.08
CA GLU A 420 -25.88 1.54 -14.02
C GLU A 420 -26.68 0.46 -14.71
N PHE A 421 -27.99 0.66 -14.74
CA PHE A 421 -28.90 -0.18 -15.52
C PHE A 421 -28.80 0.19 -16.99
N ILE A 422 -28.27 -0.72 -17.81
CA ILE A 422 -28.02 -0.50 -19.25
C ILE A 422 -29.14 -1.11 -20.09
N GLU A 423 -29.41 -2.40 -19.89
CA GLU A 423 -30.37 -3.13 -20.69
C GLU A 423 -31.08 -4.24 -19.89
N CYS A 424 -32.23 -4.66 -20.38
CA CYS A 424 -32.92 -5.86 -19.90
C CYS A 424 -33.44 -6.71 -21.07
N CYS A 425 -33.66 -7.98 -20.75
CA CYS A 425 -34.30 -8.96 -21.62
C CYS A 425 -35.59 -9.40 -20.94
N ILE A 426 -36.75 -9.18 -21.56
CA ILE A 426 -38.07 -9.57 -21.04
C ILE A 426 -38.66 -10.58 -22.02
N ASP A 427 -38.92 -11.80 -21.56
CA ASP A 427 -39.45 -12.90 -22.38
C ASP A 427 -38.67 -13.12 -23.70
N GLY A 428 -37.34 -13.05 -23.64
CA GLY A 428 -36.46 -13.15 -24.82
C GLY A 428 -36.31 -11.87 -25.66
N HIS A 429 -37.07 -10.81 -25.36
CA HIS A 429 -37.04 -9.54 -26.10
C HIS A 429 -36.12 -8.53 -25.41
N LYS A 430 -35.25 -7.88 -26.19
CA LYS A 430 -34.20 -6.98 -25.67
C LYS A 430 -34.65 -5.52 -25.64
N TYR A 431 -34.47 -4.87 -24.49
CA TYR A 431 -34.73 -3.46 -24.26
C TYR A 431 -33.43 -2.76 -23.88
N LYS A 432 -33.00 -1.78 -24.69
CA LYS A 432 -31.83 -0.94 -24.40
C LYS A 432 -32.29 0.47 -24.03
N GLY A 433 -31.72 1.03 -22.97
CA GLY A 433 -31.83 2.46 -22.71
C GLY A 433 -31.05 3.23 -23.77
N VAL A 434 -31.71 4.10 -24.53
CA VAL A 434 -31.05 4.94 -25.54
C VAL A 434 -30.24 6.03 -24.82
N THR A 435 -28.94 5.82 -24.66
CA THR A 435 -27.95 6.89 -24.43
C THR A 435 -26.65 6.51 -25.15
N GLN A 436 -26.58 6.78 -26.45
CA GLN A 436 -25.31 6.84 -27.17
C GLN A 436 -25.39 7.98 -28.19
N ASP A 437 -24.61 9.04 -27.95
CA ASP A 437 -24.54 10.28 -28.75
C ASP A 437 -23.93 10.10 -30.16
N THR A 438 -23.93 8.89 -30.72
CA THR A 438 -23.21 8.57 -31.98
C THR A 438 -24.05 8.03 -33.12
N ASP A 439 -25.34 7.73 -32.95
CA ASP A 439 -26.21 7.32 -34.07
C ASP A 439 -27.17 8.46 -34.48
N GLY A 440 -26.59 9.50 -35.09
CA GLY A 440 -27.28 10.71 -35.53
C GLY A 440 -28.15 10.59 -36.80
N LEU A 441 -28.91 9.52 -37.01
CA LEU A 441 -29.75 9.43 -38.23
C LEU A 441 -31.19 8.88 -38.08
N SER A 442 -31.74 8.76 -36.87
CA SER A 442 -33.12 8.25 -36.73
C SER A 442 -33.84 8.74 -35.48
N GLN A 443 -33.84 10.06 -35.26
CA GLN A 443 -34.68 10.65 -34.22
C GLN A 443 -35.30 11.98 -34.66
N THR A 444 -36.21 11.91 -35.63
CA THR A 444 -37.25 12.94 -35.83
C THR A 444 -38.57 12.24 -36.21
N ASP A 445 -39.64 12.65 -35.51
CA ASP A 445 -41.07 12.31 -35.68
C ASP A 445 -41.62 10.91 -35.31
N GLY A 446 -42.49 10.92 -34.29
CA GLY A 446 -43.61 9.98 -34.10
C GLY A 446 -43.31 8.62 -33.44
N PRO A 447 -44.31 7.97 -32.81
CA PRO A 447 -44.14 6.69 -32.12
C PRO A 447 -43.98 5.56 -33.14
N LEU A 448 -42.76 5.37 -33.63
CA LEU A 448 -42.38 4.23 -34.45
C LEU A 448 -42.43 2.96 -33.60
N ALA A 449 -43.27 2.02 -34.04
CA ALA A 449 -43.38 0.69 -33.51
C ALA A 449 -42.00 0.01 -33.48
N TYR A 450 -41.46 -0.20 -32.28
CA TYR A 450 -40.48 -1.25 -32.04
C TYR A 450 -41.15 -2.56 -32.45
N PHE A 451 -40.77 -3.10 -33.61
CA PHE A 451 -41.03 -4.50 -33.95
C PHE A 451 -40.32 -5.36 -32.91
N ASP A 452 -41.03 -6.32 -32.32
CA ASP A 452 -40.61 -7.23 -31.24
C ASP A 452 -40.66 -6.65 -29.80
N LYS A 453 -41.85 -6.23 -29.36
CA LYS A 453 -42.15 -6.03 -27.92
C LYS A 453 -42.79 -7.28 -27.32
N ALA A 454 -42.38 -7.62 -26.11
CA ALA A 454 -43.09 -8.59 -25.26
C ALA A 454 -44.50 -8.07 -24.94
N ASP A 455 -45.40 -8.97 -24.52
CA ASP A 455 -46.73 -8.58 -24.05
C ASP A 455 -46.64 -7.50 -22.97
N LYS A 456 -47.42 -6.41 -23.12
CA LYS A 456 -47.44 -5.29 -22.16
C LYS A 456 -47.67 -5.75 -20.72
N ASN A 457 -48.44 -6.82 -20.53
CA ASN A 457 -48.67 -7.41 -19.22
C ASN A 457 -47.40 -7.98 -18.58
N ARG A 458 -46.52 -8.63 -19.37
CA ARG A 458 -45.23 -9.14 -18.87
C ARG A 458 -44.22 -8.02 -18.63
N GLU A 459 -44.23 -6.98 -19.47
CA GLU A 459 -43.41 -5.77 -19.27
C GLU A 459 -43.78 -5.05 -17.97
N GLU A 460 -45.08 -4.79 -17.74
CA GLU A 460 -45.55 -4.17 -16.50
C GLU A 460 -45.24 -5.06 -15.27
N LEU A 461 -45.40 -6.38 -15.38
CA LEU A 461 -45.06 -7.32 -14.30
C LEU A 461 -43.56 -7.34 -13.99
N PHE A 462 -42.71 -7.28 -15.00
CA PHE A 462 -41.25 -7.20 -14.84
C PHE A 462 -40.84 -5.94 -14.09
N LEU A 463 -41.38 -4.78 -14.48
CA LEU A 463 -41.08 -3.49 -13.84
C LEU A 463 -41.63 -3.45 -12.41
N ARG A 464 -42.81 -4.03 -12.15
CA ARG A 464 -43.32 -4.24 -10.77
C ARG A 464 -42.38 -5.11 -9.95
N ALA A 465 -41.88 -6.22 -10.51
CA ALA A 465 -40.94 -7.09 -9.82
C ALA A 465 -39.65 -6.35 -9.43
N LEU A 466 -39.12 -5.47 -10.30
CA LEU A 466 -37.96 -4.63 -10.00
C LEU A 466 -38.24 -3.59 -8.90
N CYS A 467 -39.43 -3.01 -8.85
CA CYS A 467 -39.84 -2.03 -7.83
C CYS A 467 -40.30 -2.65 -6.49
N LEU A 468 -40.54 -3.96 -6.43
CA LEU A 468 -41.06 -4.63 -5.23
C LEU A 468 -40.02 -5.54 -4.58
N CYS A 469 -39.24 -6.27 -5.38
CA CYS A 469 -38.27 -7.23 -4.85
C CYS A 469 -36.94 -6.54 -4.49
N HIS A 470 -36.91 -5.71 -3.45
CA HIS A 470 -35.69 -5.03 -2.99
C HIS A 470 -35.77 -4.59 -1.53
N THR A 471 -34.63 -4.21 -0.95
CA THR A 471 -34.56 -3.58 0.40
C THR A 471 -34.34 -2.07 0.33
N VAL A 472 -34.55 -1.43 -0.82
CA VAL A 472 -34.38 0.01 -0.99
C VAL A 472 -35.37 0.78 -0.10
N GLU A 473 -34.84 1.70 0.69
CA GLU A 473 -35.59 2.70 1.44
C GLU A 473 -35.42 4.07 0.80
N ILE A 474 -36.40 4.96 1.03
CA ILE A 474 -36.37 6.32 0.49
C ILE A 474 -36.12 7.30 1.62
N LYS A 475 -35.16 8.21 1.42
CA LYS A 475 -34.99 9.36 2.30
C LYS A 475 -35.91 10.48 1.85
N THR A 476 -37.01 10.70 2.57
CA THR A 476 -37.85 11.89 2.39
C THR A 476 -37.11 13.11 2.96
N ASN A 477 -36.65 14.02 2.10
CA ASN A 477 -36.20 15.34 2.55
C ASN A 477 -37.43 16.24 2.76
N ASP A 478 -37.53 16.91 3.91
CA ASP A 478 -38.49 18.00 4.16
C ASP A 478 -38.11 19.30 3.39
N ALA A 479 -37.38 19.20 2.28
CA ALA A 479 -36.92 20.35 1.50
C ALA A 479 -37.95 20.68 0.42
N VAL A 480 -38.70 21.77 0.67
CA VAL A 480 -39.63 22.52 -0.20
C VAL A 480 -39.78 21.95 -1.62
N ASP A 481 -40.92 21.30 -1.86
CA ASP A 481 -41.41 20.90 -3.18
C ASP A 481 -41.46 22.12 -4.12
N GLY A 482 -40.46 22.34 -4.98
CA GLY A 482 -40.56 23.51 -5.88
C GLY A 482 -39.52 23.84 -6.95
N ALA A 483 -38.36 23.18 -7.11
CA ALA A 483 -37.34 23.72 -8.04
C ALA A 483 -36.55 22.74 -8.94
N THR A 484 -36.82 21.43 -8.92
CA THR A 484 -36.17 20.48 -9.84
C THR A 484 -37.21 19.54 -10.46
N GLU A 485 -37.12 19.31 -11.76
CA GLU A 485 -38.03 18.43 -12.51
C GLU A 485 -37.98 17.03 -11.88
N SER A 486 -39.11 16.60 -11.31
CA SER A 486 -39.28 15.44 -10.41
C SER A 486 -38.53 15.56 -9.08
N ALA A 487 -39.25 15.47 -7.96
CA ALA A 487 -38.65 15.43 -6.63
C ALA A 487 -37.51 14.40 -6.61
N GLU A 488 -36.29 14.83 -6.32
CA GLU A 488 -35.12 13.95 -6.35
C GLU A 488 -35.21 12.95 -5.20
N LEU A 489 -35.84 11.80 -5.46
CA LEU A 489 -35.98 10.71 -4.50
C LEU A 489 -34.61 10.05 -4.32
N ILE A 490 -33.98 10.30 -3.17
CA ILE A 490 -32.72 9.67 -2.82
C ILE A 490 -33.01 8.26 -2.28
N TYR A 491 -32.74 7.27 -3.14
CA TYR A 491 -32.81 5.85 -2.81
C TYR A 491 -31.58 5.42 -2.00
N LEU A 492 -31.81 4.72 -0.89
CA LEU A 492 -30.80 4.15 -0.02
C LEU A 492 -31.00 2.63 0.05
N SER A 493 -29.95 1.86 -0.20
CA SER A 493 -29.99 0.41 -0.02
C SER A 493 -28.64 -0.10 0.46
N SER A 494 -28.65 -1.33 0.97
CA SER A 494 -27.45 -2.08 1.32
C SER A 494 -26.69 -2.60 0.10
N SER A 495 -27.29 -2.59 -1.09
CA SER A 495 -26.64 -3.03 -2.34
C SER A 495 -26.85 -1.99 -3.46
N PRO A 496 -25.76 -1.49 -4.08
CA PRO A 496 -25.83 -0.58 -5.23
C PRO A 496 -26.55 -1.16 -6.44
N ASP A 497 -26.51 -2.49 -6.61
CA ASP A 497 -27.20 -3.20 -7.70
C ASP A 497 -28.72 -2.93 -7.61
N GLU A 498 -29.29 -2.92 -6.40
CA GLU A 498 -30.72 -2.63 -6.21
C GLU A 498 -31.07 -1.18 -6.53
N ILE A 499 -30.20 -0.25 -6.14
CA ILE A 499 -30.39 1.18 -6.42
C ILE A 499 -30.40 1.40 -7.93
N ALA A 500 -29.49 0.76 -8.66
CA ALA A 500 -29.43 0.83 -10.11
C ALA A 500 -30.70 0.26 -10.75
N LEU A 501 -31.22 -0.86 -10.25
CA LEU A 501 -32.46 -1.47 -10.74
C LEU A 501 -33.69 -0.58 -10.51
N VAL A 502 -33.85 0.02 -9.31
CA VAL A 502 -34.99 0.91 -9.00
C VAL A 502 -34.91 2.20 -9.82
N LYS A 503 -33.70 2.77 -9.97
CA LYS A 503 -33.47 3.90 -10.88
C LYS A 503 -33.77 3.52 -12.34
N GLY A 504 -33.39 2.31 -12.75
CA GLY A 504 -33.71 1.73 -14.04
C GLY A 504 -35.23 1.67 -14.27
N ALA A 505 -35.98 1.09 -13.34
CA ALA A 505 -37.44 1.03 -13.41
C ALA A 505 -38.09 2.43 -13.49
N THR A 506 -37.52 3.41 -12.78
CA THR A 506 -37.95 4.82 -12.85
C THR A 506 -37.82 5.39 -14.26
N LYS A 507 -36.76 5.05 -15.00
CA LYS A 507 -36.58 5.47 -16.41
C LYS A 507 -37.66 4.90 -17.34
N TYR A 508 -38.23 3.73 -17.02
CA TYR A 508 -39.31 3.10 -17.78
C TYR A 508 -40.72 3.47 -17.26
N GLY A 509 -40.83 4.45 -16.36
CA GLY A 509 -42.11 5.01 -15.90
C GLY A 509 -42.69 4.39 -14.64
N PHE A 510 -42.01 3.42 -13.99
CA PHE A 510 -42.40 2.87 -12.70
C PHE A 510 -41.54 3.46 -11.58
N THR A 511 -42.12 4.25 -10.68
CA THR A 511 -41.38 4.92 -9.59
C THR A 511 -41.76 4.34 -8.24
N PHE A 512 -40.79 3.87 -7.46
CA PHE A 512 -41.02 3.46 -6.08
C PHE A 512 -41.14 4.69 -5.17
N LEU A 513 -42.20 4.78 -4.36
CA LEU A 513 -42.50 5.92 -3.49
C LEU A 513 -42.28 5.64 -2.00
N GLY A 514 -41.77 4.45 -1.66
CA GLY A 514 -41.39 4.08 -0.30
C GLY A 514 -42.37 3.11 0.35
N THR A 515 -41.99 2.64 1.54
CA THR A 515 -42.78 1.72 2.36
C THR A 515 -43.38 2.48 3.54
N ARG A 516 -44.70 2.40 3.73
CA ARG A 516 -45.41 3.05 4.85
C ARG A 516 -46.37 2.05 5.50
N ASN A 517 -46.26 1.87 6.81
CA ASN A 517 -47.11 0.95 7.60
C ASN A 517 -47.17 -0.47 6.99
N GLY A 518 -46.02 -1.04 6.59
CA GLY A 518 -45.97 -2.37 5.97
C GLY A 518 -46.48 -2.45 4.52
N HIS A 519 -46.83 -1.32 3.89
CA HIS A 519 -47.27 -1.26 2.49
C HIS A 519 -46.23 -0.57 1.61
N MET A 520 -45.87 -1.18 0.49
CA MET A 520 -44.99 -0.63 -0.54
C MET A 520 -45.82 0.13 -1.58
N LYS A 521 -45.44 1.38 -1.89
CA LYS A 521 -46.14 2.20 -2.89
C LYS A 521 -45.34 2.32 -4.18
N VAL A 522 -45.95 1.99 -5.30
CA VAL A 522 -45.36 2.10 -6.64
C VAL A 522 -46.25 2.98 -7.51
N LYS A 523 -45.66 3.94 -8.20
CA LYS A 523 -46.34 4.80 -9.16
C LYS A 523 -46.18 4.22 -10.56
N ASN A 524 -47.29 3.89 -11.21
CA ASN A 524 -47.29 3.35 -12.56
C ASN A 524 -47.09 4.45 -13.62
N PRO A 525 -46.86 4.11 -14.91
CA PRO A 525 -46.69 5.09 -15.99
C PRO A 525 -47.90 6.02 -16.19
N ARG A 526 -49.09 5.60 -15.73
CA ARG A 526 -50.34 6.37 -15.77
C ARG A 526 -50.48 7.35 -14.59
N LYS A 527 -49.45 7.43 -13.74
CA LYS A 527 -49.38 8.24 -12.51
C LYS A 527 -50.33 7.78 -11.40
N GLU A 528 -50.86 6.56 -11.45
CA GLU A 528 -51.66 5.96 -10.39
C GLU A 528 -50.73 5.32 -9.35
N ILE A 529 -51.14 5.37 -8.08
CA ILE A 529 -50.38 4.79 -6.96
C ILE A 529 -50.95 3.41 -6.66
N GLU A 530 -50.15 2.38 -6.91
CA GLU A 530 -50.42 1.00 -6.58
C GLU A 530 -49.81 0.70 -5.19
N GLU A 531 -50.61 0.22 -4.24
CA GLU A 531 -50.16 -0.16 -2.90
C GLU A 531 -50.12 -1.68 -2.77
N TYR A 532 -48.99 -2.21 -2.33
CA TYR A 532 -48.76 -3.64 -2.10
C TYR A 532 -48.49 -3.89 -0.63
N GLU A 533 -49.19 -4.83 -0.01
CA GLU A 533 -48.93 -5.23 1.38
C GLU A 533 -47.71 -6.15 1.40
N LEU A 534 -46.66 -5.78 2.14
CA LEU A 534 -45.42 -6.54 2.27
C LEU A 534 -45.59 -7.60 3.36
N LEU A 535 -45.68 -8.87 2.97
CA LEU A 535 -45.89 -9.98 3.90
C LEU A 535 -44.56 -10.48 4.48
N HIS A 536 -43.63 -10.88 3.61
CA HIS A 536 -42.30 -11.35 4.02
C HIS A 536 -41.21 -10.88 3.06
N THR A 537 -40.07 -10.50 3.62
CA THR A 537 -38.83 -10.29 2.88
C THR A 537 -37.87 -11.44 3.21
N LEU A 538 -37.50 -12.21 2.19
CA LEU A 538 -36.47 -13.25 2.29
C LEU A 538 -35.14 -12.63 1.85
N ASN A 539 -34.37 -12.18 2.84
CA ASN A 539 -33.11 -11.45 2.64
C ASN A 539 -32.13 -12.19 1.73
N PHE A 540 -31.31 -11.43 1.00
CA PHE A 540 -30.23 -11.99 0.21
C PHE A 540 -29.26 -12.78 1.10
N ASP A 541 -28.88 -13.97 0.62
CA ASP A 541 -27.85 -14.81 1.23
C ASP A 541 -26.80 -15.14 0.18
N SER A 542 -25.51 -15.01 0.54
CA SER A 542 -24.36 -15.31 -0.32
C SER A 542 -24.28 -16.78 -0.76
N VAL A 543 -24.79 -17.71 0.07
CA VAL A 543 -24.86 -19.14 -0.26
C VAL A 543 -25.99 -19.39 -1.24
N ARG A 544 -27.17 -18.86 -0.95
CA ARG A 544 -28.40 -18.99 -1.74
C ARG A 544 -28.37 -18.22 -3.07
N ARG A 545 -27.65 -17.09 -3.10
CA ARG A 545 -27.42 -16.16 -4.24
C ARG A 545 -28.68 -15.58 -4.88
N ARG A 546 -29.73 -15.39 -4.09
CA ARG A 546 -31.01 -14.81 -4.51
C ARG A 546 -31.72 -14.16 -3.33
N MET A 547 -32.65 -13.28 -3.66
CA MET A 547 -33.51 -12.54 -2.75
C MET A 547 -34.95 -12.68 -3.24
N SER A 548 -35.88 -12.81 -2.30
CA SER A 548 -37.29 -12.94 -2.63
C SER A 548 -38.15 -12.08 -1.72
N VAL A 549 -39.30 -11.64 -2.24
CA VAL A 549 -40.29 -10.86 -1.50
C VAL A 549 -41.67 -11.43 -1.77
N ILE A 550 -42.43 -11.66 -0.70
CA ILE A 550 -43.83 -12.07 -0.77
C ILE A 550 -44.68 -10.84 -0.52
N VAL A 551 -45.51 -10.48 -1.50
CA VAL A 551 -46.42 -9.35 -1.44
C VAL A 551 -47.85 -9.79 -1.70
N LYS A 552 -48.80 -9.07 -1.11
CA LYS A 552 -50.22 -9.20 -1.44
C LYS A 552 -50.65 -8.00 -2.26
N THR A 553 -51.30 -8.28 -3.38
CA THR A 553 -51.82 -7.26 -4.30
C THR A 553 -53.12 -6.66 -3.76
N GLN A 554 -53.52 -5.49 -4.27
CA GLN A 554 -54.84 -4.90 -3.96
C GLN A 554 -56.01 -5.79 -4.40
N ALA A 555 -55.79 -6.65 -5.40
CA ALA A 555 -56.78 -7.61 -5.89
C ALA A 555 -56.97 -8.81 -4.95
N GLY A 556 -56.06 -9.03 -4.00
CA GLY A 556 -56.10 -10.11 -3.02
C GLY A 556 -55.11 -11.25 -3.29
N ASP A 557 -54.50 -11.29 -4.48
CA ASP A 557 -53.55 -12.33 -4.88
C ASP A 557 -52.21 -12.20 -4.16
N VAL A 558 -51.60 -13.32 -3.80
CA VAL A 558 -50.28 -13.39 -3.14
C VAL A 558 -49.21 -13.77 -4.15
N LEU A 559 -48.26 -12.87 -4.36
CA LEU A 559 -47.18 -13.02 -5.33
C LEU A 559 -45.83 -13.13 -4.62
N LEU A 560 -45.03 -14.11 -5.02
CA LEU A 560 -43.61 -14.22 -4.69
C LEU A 560 -42.81 -13.67 -5.87
N PHE A 561 -42.09 -12.58 -5.66
CA PHE A 561 -41.05 -12.13 -6.59
C PHE A 561 -39.69 -12.62 -6.13
N CYS A 562 -38.88 -13.12 -7.04
CA CYS A 562 -37.54 -13.59 -6.76
C CYS A 562 -36.56 -13.01 -7.79
N LYS A 563 -35.45 -12.44 -7.32
CA LYS A 563 -34.34 -12.03 -8.16
C LYS A 563 -33.05 -12.67 -7.68
N GLY A 564 -32.20 -13.09 -8.61
CA GLY A 564 -30.95 -13.73 -8.24
C GLY A 564 -30.04 -14.04 -9.41
N ALA A 565 -28.94 -14.74 -9.09
CA ALA A 565 -28.03 -15.23 -10.11
C ALA A 565 -28.71 -16.21 -11.06
N ASP A 566 -28.35 -16.14 -12.33
CA ASP A 566 -28.69 -17.10 -13.39
C ASP A 566 -28.54 -18.56 -12.93
N SER A 567 -27.39 -18.91 -12.35
CA SER A 567 -27.10 -20.26 -11.85
C SER A 567 -28.02 -20.73 -10.70
N ALA A 568 -28.64 -19.80 -9.98
CA ALA A 568 -29.49 -20.09 -8.82
C ALA A 568 -30.99 -20.11 -9.17
N ILE A 569 -31.39 -19.27 -10.14
CA ILE A 569 -32.77 -19.14 -10.59
C ILE A 569 -33.11 -20.18 -11.65
N PHE A 570 -32.26 -20.42 -12.66
CA PHE A 570 -32.58 -21.37 -13.74
C PHE A 570 -32.96 -22.79 -13.27
N PRO A 571 -32.32 -23.40 -12.25
CA PRO A 571 -32.71 -24.72 -11.76
C PRO A 571 -34.10 -24.78 -11.11
N ARG A 572 -34.69 -23.63 -10.79
CA ARG A 572 -35.96 -23.50 -10.05
C ARG A 572 -37.10 -22.96 -10.90
N VAL A 573 -36.87 -22.82 -12.20
CA VAL A 573 -37.80 -22.22 -13.15
C VAL A 573 -38.25 -23.24 -14.19
N GLN A 574 -39.43 -23.05 -14.78
CA GLN A 574 -39.93 -23.96 -15.82
C GLN A 574 -39.08 -23.93 -17.09
N ASN A 575 -38.69 -25.10 -17.59
CA ASN A 575 -37.70 -25.26 -18.67
C ASN A 575 -38.05 -24.55 -20.00
N HIS A 576 -39.33 -24.34 -20.31
CA HIS A 576 -39.75 -23.81 -21.62
C HIS A 576 -39.34 -22.35 -21.91
N GLU A 577 -39.00 -21.57 -20.87
CA GLU A 577 -38.71 -20.12 -20.96
C GLU A 577 -37.20 -19.81 -20.88
N ILE A 578 -36.35 -20.82 -20.68
CA ILE A 578 -34.94 -20.62 -20.31
C ILE A 578 -34.07 -20.29 -21.52
N GLU A 579 -34.14 -21.05 -22.60
CA GLU A 579 -33.25 -20.95 -23.76
C GLU A 579 -33.07 -19.52 -24.34
N PRO A 580 -34.15 -18.77 -24.67
CA PRO A 580 -33.98 -17.44 -25.27
C PRO A 580 -33.35 -16.45 -24.27
N THR A 581 -33.81 -16.46 -23.02
CA THR A 581 -33.27 -15.57 -21.97
C THR A 581 -31.83 -15.93 -21.62
N LYS A 582 -31.48 -17.22 -21.59
CA LYS A 582 -30.14 -17.71 -21.30
C LYS A 582 -29.11 -17.23 -22.32
N ALA A 583 -29.42 -17.29 -23.61
CA ALA A 583 -28.52 -16.77 -24.65
C ALA A 583 -28.23 -15.27 -24.47
N HIS A 584 -29.21 -14.48 -24.02
CA HIS A 584 -29.02 -13.07 -23.69
C HIS A 584 -28.17 -12.87 -22.43
N VAL A 585 -28.43 -13.65 -21.38
CA VAL A 585 -27.64 -13.61 -20.14
C VAL A 585 -26.17 -13.94 -20.42
N GLU A 586 -25.89 -14.97 -21.22
CA GLU A 586 -24.53 -15.36 -21.58
C GLU A 586 -23.81 -14.27 -22.38
N ARG A 587 -24.50 -13.66 -23.37
CA ARG A 587 -23.94 -12.53 -24.13
C ARG A 587 -23.62 -11.34 -23.22
N ASN A 588 -24.56 -10.97 -22.35
CA ASN A 588 -24.39 -9.83 -21.46
C ASN A 588 -23.30 -10.08 -20.41
N ALA A 589 -23.16 -11.32 -19.96
CA ALA A 589 -22.04 -11.73 -19.09
C ALA A 589 -20.69 -11.69 -19.82
N MET A 590 -20.64 -12.03 -21.13
CA MET A 590 -19.42 -11.86 -21.95
C MET A 590 -19.05 -10.38 -22.11
N ASP A 591 -20.04 -9.52 -22.37
CA ASP A 591 -19.87 -8.07 -22.50
C ASP A 591 -19.47 -7.41 -21.16
N GLY A 592 -19.63 -8.12 -20.04
CA GLY A 592 -19.16 -7.70 -18.71
C GLY A 592 -20.20 -7.13 -17.79
N TYR A 593 -21.46 -7.20 -18.20
CA TYR A 593 -22.56 -6.79 -17.36
C TYR A 593 -22.85 -7.83 -16.28
N ARG A 594 -23.19 -7.35 -15.09
CA ARG A 594 -23.79 -8.17 -14.04
C ARG A 594 -25.20 -8.53 -14.46
N THR A 595 -25.45 -9.83 -14.58
CA THR A 595 -26.76 -10.34 -14.96
C THR A 595 -27.55 -10.82 -13.73
N LEU A 596 -28.81 -10.40 -13.65
CA LEU A 596 -29.75 -10.84 -12.61
C LEU A 596 -31.03 -11.33 -13.28
N CYS A 597 -31.40 -12.58 -13.03
CA CYS A 597 -32.65 -13.15 -13.50
C CYS A 597 -33.77 -12.78 -12.52
N VAL A 598 -34.95 -12.49 -13.07
CA VAL A 598 -36.15 -12.12 -12.33
C VAL A 598 -37.25 -13.12 -12.66
N ALA A 599 -37.79 -13.73 -11.62
CA ALA A 599 -38.85 -14.73 -11.70
C ALA A 599 -39.97 -14.39 -10.70
N PHE A 600 -41.16 -14.92 -10.94
CA PHE A 600 -42.28 -14.83 -10.01
C PHE A 600 -43.01 -16.16 -9.85
N LYS A 601 -43.76 -16.28 -8.77
CA LYS A 601 -44.64 -17.41 -8.50
C LYS A 601 -45.89 -16.90 -7.80
N GLU A 602 -47.04 -17.35 -8.26
CA GLU A 602 -48.31 -17.10 -7.59
C GLU A 602 -48.50 -18.15 -6.50
N ILE A 603 -48.81 -17.72 -5.28
CA ILE A 603 -48.97 -18.60 -4.12
C ILE A 603 -50.46 -18.64 -3.77
N ALA A 604 -51.01 -19.85 -3.67
CA ALA A 604 -52.39 -20.04 -3.20
C ALA A 604 -52.52 -19.59 -1.74
N PRO A 605 -53.64 -18.94 -1.33
CA PRO A 605 -53.81 -18.44 0.03
C PRO A 605 -53.58 -19.50 1.12
N ASP A 606 -54.07 -20.72 0.90
CA ASP A 606 -53.92 -21.85 1.84
C ASP A 606 -52.45 -22.29 1.98
N ASP A 607 -51.70 -22.28 0.88
CA ASP A 607 -50.26 -22.57 0.88
C ASP A 607 -49.46 -21.46 1.56
N TYR A 608 -49.88 -20.20 1.43
CA TYR A 608 -49.26 -19.09 2.13
C TYR A 608 -49.39 -19.23 3.65
N GLU A 609 -50.57 -19.59 4.19
CA GLU A 609 -50.72 -19.80 5.64
C GLU A 609 -49.83 -20.94 6.18
N ARG A 610 -49.62 -21.99 5.37
CA ARG A 610 -48.68 -23.08 5.71
C ARG A 610 -47.24 -22.56 5.74
N ILE A 611 -46.84 -21.82 4.70
CA ILE A 611 -45.50 -21.24 4.58
C ILE A 611 -45.23 -20.26 5.72
N ASP A 612 -46.16 -19.37 6.04
CA ASP A 612 -46.04 -18.37 7.10
C ASP A 612 -45.79 -19.03 8.45
N ARG A 613 -46.54 -20.09 8.77
CA ARG A 613 -46.37 -20.87 10.01
C ARG A 613 -44.99 -21.51 10.09
N GLN A 614 -44.57 -22.22 9.04
CA GLN A 614 -43.24 -22.86 8.99
C GLN A 614 -42.12 -21.83 9.10
N LEU A 615 -42.27 -20.69 8.42
CA LEU A 615 -41.29 -19.61 8.45
C LEU A 615 -41.20 -18.96 9.84
N MET A 616 -42.32 -18.75 10.52
CA MET A 616 -42.33 -18.26 11.90
C MET A 616 -41.71 -19.27 12.87
N GLU A 617 -42.01 -20.56 12.74
CA GLU A 617 -41.40 -21.62 13.54
C GLU A 617 -39.87 -21.65 13.39
N ALA A 618 -39.36 -21.55 12.15
CA ALA A 618 -37.92 -21.50 11.92
C ALA A 618 -37.28 -20.20 12.41
N LYS A 619 -37.95 -19.05 12.26
CA LYS A 619 -37.48 -17.76 12.82
C LYS A 619 -37.39 -17.80 14.35
N MET A 620 -38.25 -18.57 15.02
CA MET A 620 -38.24 -18.74 16.48
C MET A 620 -37.29 -19.85 16.98
N ALA A 621 -36.66 -20.62 16.08
CA ALA A 621 -35.75 -21.70 16.47
C ALA A 621 -34.44 -21.17 17.07
N LEU A 622 -34.04 -21.73 18.22
CA LEU A 622 -32.81 -21.34 18.94
C LEU A 622 -31.55 -22.11 18.47
N GLN A 623 -31.73 -23.29 17.88
CA GLN A 623 -30.67 -24.15 17.34
C GLN A 623 -30.86 -24.36 15.84
N ASP A 624 -29.77 -24.27 15.10
CA ASP A 624 -29.68 -24.43 13.63
C ASP A 624 -30.70 -23.55 12.89
N ARG A 625 -30.93 -22.32 13.39
CA ARG A 625 -31.87 -21.35 12.83
C ARG A 625 -31.61 -21.10 11.35
N GLU A 626 -30.35 -20.87 10.99
CA GLU A 626 -29.91 -20.57 9.63
C GLU A 626 -30.19 -21.74 8.68
N GLU A 627 -29.80 -22.96 9.07
CA GLU A 627 -30.02 -24.17 8.23
C GLU A 627 -31.52 -24.49 8.07
N LYS A 628 -32.32 -24.32 9.13
CA LYS A 628 -33.79 -24.50 9.06
C LYS A 628 -34.45 -23.44 8.17
N MET A 629 -34.03 -22.19 8.29
CA MET A 629 -34.51 -21.12 7.42
C MET A 629 -34.13 -21.36 5.96
N GLU A 630 -32.89 -21.80 5.71
CA GLU A 630 -32.41 -22.10 4.36
C GLU A 630 -33.24 -23.20 3.71
N LYS A 631 -33.54 -24.30 4.43
CA LYS A 631 -34.42 -25.37 3.93
C LYS A 631 -35.80 -24.85 3.53
N ILE A 632 -36.44 -24.07 4.40
CA ILE A 632 -37.77 -23.51 4.12
C ILE A 632 -37.73 -22.55 2.93
N PHE A 633 -36.70 -21.71 2.84
CA PHE A 633 -36.53 -20.81 1.71
C PHE A 633 -36.37 -21.57 0.40
N ASP A 634 -35.62 -22.67 0.40
CA ASP A 634 -35.44 -23.49 -0.79
C ASP A 634 -36.76 -24.14 -1.24
N ASP A 635 -37.56 -24.62 -0.28
CA ASP A 635 -38.87 -25.24 -0.55
C ASP A 635 -39.87 -24.23 -1.16
N ILE A 636 -39.92 -22.99 -0.64
CA ILE A 636 -40.82 -21.93 -1.13
C ILE A 636 -40.50 -21.56 -2.59
N GLU A 637 -39.21 -21.46 -2.91
CA GLU A 637 -38.66 -20.94 -4.17
C GLU A 637 -38.58 -21.99 -5.29
N THR A 638 -39.32 -23.09 -5.19
CA THR A 638 -39.43 -24.12 -6.24
C THR A 638 -40.47 -23.76 -7.31
N ASN A 639 -40.24 -24.15 -8.56
CA ASN A 639 -41.17 -24.05 -9.70
C ASN A 639 -41.69 -22.61 -9.99
N MET A 640 -40.78 -21.65 -10.11
CA MET A 640 -41.10 -20.26 -10.49
C MET A 640 -41.25 -20.10 -12.02
N ASN A 641 -41.88 -19.01 -12.46
CA ASN A 641 -41.98 -18.63 -13.87
C ASN A 641 -40.96 -17.53 -14.19
N LEU A 642 -40.23 -17.66 -15.30
CA LEU A 642 -39.23 -16.66 -15.69
C LEU A 642 -39.96 -15.44 -16.25
N ILE A 643 -39.59 -14.23 -15.82
CA ILE A 643 -40.06 -13.01 -16.49
C ILE A 643 -39.00 -12.52 -17.46
N GLY A 644 -37.74 -12.51 -17.02
CA GLY A 644 -36.63 -12.00 -17.81
C GLY A 644 -35.33 -11.90 -17.04
N ALA A 645 -34.38 -11.17 -17.60
CA ALA A 645 -33.09 -10.87 -17.00
C ALA A 645 -32.73 -9.39 -17.17
N THR A 646 -31.97 -8.86 -16.22
CA THR A 646 -31.41 -7.50 -16.24
C THR A 646 -29.91 -7.55 -16.43
N ALA A 647 -29.34 -6.48 -17.00
CA ALA A 647 -27.91 -6.29 -17.15
C ALA A 647 -27.52 -4.93 -16.56
N VAL A 648 -26.63 -4.99 -15.56
CA VAL A 648 -26.11 -3.83 -14.83
C VAL A 648 -24.63 -3.73 -15.08
N GLU A 649 -24.15 -2.57 -15.52
CA GLU A 649 -22.73 -2.31 -15.74
C GLU A 649 -22.09 -1.71 -14.49
N ASP A 650 -20.90 -2.22 -14.16
CA ASP A 650 -20.00 -1.67 -13.14
C ASP A 650 -18.93 -0.86 -13.86
N LYS A 651 -19.10 0.47 -13.91
CA LYS A 651 -18.23 1.35 -14.70
C LYS A 651 -16.78 1.28 -14.25
N LEU A 652 -15.86 1.15 -15.21
CA LEU A 652 -14.43 1.29 -14.98
C LEU A 652 -14.08 2.72 -14.53
N GLN A 653 -13.05 2.88 -13.71
CA GLN A 653 -12.49 4.19 -13.42
C GLN A 653 -11.86 4.81 -14.67
N ASP A 654 -11.81 6.15 -14.70
CA ASP A 654 -11.04 6.92 -15.67
C ASP A 654 -9.65 6.32 -15.92
N GLU A 655 -9.31 6.11 -17.20
CA GLU A 655 -7.98 5.67 -17.65
C GLU A 655 -7.47 4.37 -17.00
N ALA A 656 -8.34 3.53 -16.41
CA ALA A 656 -7.94 2.27 -15.78
C ALA A 656 -7.27 1.32 -16.79
N ALA A 657 -7.86 1.19 -17.99
CA ALA A 657 -7.31 0.37 -19.08
C ALA A 657 -5.95 0.91 -19.58
N GLU A 658 -5.84 2.23 -19.78
CA GLU A 658 -4.58 2.85 -20.21
C GLU A 658 -3.47 2.66 -19.16
N THR A 659 -3.83 2.76 -17.88
CA THR A 659 -2.90 2.56 -16.78
C THR A 659 -2.36 1.13 -16.77
N ILE A 660 -3.21 0.11 -16.91
CA ILE A 660 -2.78 -1.30 -16.97
C ILE A 660 -1.89 -1.55 -18.20
N GLU A 661 -2.25 -0.99 -19.36
CA GLU A 661 -1.46 -1.08 -20.58
C GLU A 661 -0.06 -0.45 -20.39
N ALA A 662 0.02 0.71 -19.74
CA ALA A 662 1.28 1.37 -19.41
C ALA A 662 2.13 0.54 -18.43
N LEU A 663 1.52 -0.09 -17.43
CA LEU A 663 2.22 -0.97 -16.48
C LEU A 663 2.78 -2.23 -17.19
N HIS A 664 2.01 -2.85 -18.08
CA HIS A 664 2.50 -3.96 -18.92
C HIS A 664 3.65 -3.51 -19.82
N ALA A 665 3.55 -2.35 -20.47
CA ALA A 665 4.62 -1.79 -21.30
C ALA A 665 5.90 -1.46 -20.50
N ALA A 666 5.77 -1.18 -19.20
CA ALA A 666 6.88 -0.99 -18.27
C ALA A 666 7.57 -2.29 -17.84
N GLY A 667 6.98 -3.45 -18.15
CA GLY A 667 7.48 -4.78 -17.77
C GLY A 667 6.97 -5.29 -16.42
N LEU A 668 5.92 -4.67 -15.87
CA LEU A 668 5.28 -5.08 -14.61
C LEU A 668 4.26 -6.18 -14.85
N LYS A 669 4.15 -7.11 -13.91
CA LYS A 669 3.12 -8.15 -13.92
C LYS A 669 1.95 -7.73 -13.06
N VAL A 670 0.80 -7.50 -13.69
CA VAL A 670 -0.43 -7.07 -13.01
C VAL A 670 -1.30 -8.30 -12.74
N TRP A 671 -1.60 -8.54 -11.48
CA TRP A 671 -2.45 -9.64 -11.01
C TRP A 671 -3.69 -9.07 -10.34
N VAL A 672 -4.86 -9.57 -10.72
CA VAL A 672 -6.14 -9.12 -10.15
C VAL A 672 -6.60 -10.14 -9.12
N LEU A 673 -6.78 -9.72 -7.88
CA LEU A 673 -7.20 -10.57 -6.76
C LEU A 673 -8.56 -10.11 -6.22
N THR A 674 -9.65 -10.72 -6.68
CA THR A 674 -11.01 -10.25 -6.37
C THR A 674 -11.85 -11.30 -5.63
N GLY A 675 -12.81 -10.81 -4.83
CA GLY A 675 -13.88 -11.61 -4.24
C GLY A 675 -15.02 -11.94 -5.21
N ASP A 676 -15.05 -11.31 -6.39
CA ASP A 676 -16.16 -11.42 -7.35
C ASP A 676 -16.19 -12.77 -8.07
N LYS A 677 -17.32 -13.00 -8.77
CA LYS A 677 -17.47 -14.12 -9.69
C LYS A 677 -16.43 -14.08 -10.80
N MET A 678 -16.07 -15.27 -11.28
CA MET A 678 -15.08 -15.45 -12.34
C MET A 678 -15.48 -14.72 -13.62
N GLU A 679 -16.74 -14.83 -14.03
CA GLU A 679 -17.23 -14.31 -15.31
C GLU A 679 -17.15 -12.77 -15.36
N THR A 680 -17.64 -12.11 -14.31
CA THR A 680 -17.54 -10.64 -14.15
C THR A 680 -16.09 -10.17 -14.10
N ALA A 681 -15.25 -10.87 -13.35
CA ALA A 681 -13.84 -10.52 -13.24
C ALA A 681 -13.09 -10.72 -14.57
N LYS A 682 -13.40 -11.81 -15.30
CA LYS A 682 -12.85 -12.11 -16.63
C LYS A 682 -13.21 -11.00 -17.63
N SER A 683 -14.46 -10.55 -17.65
CA SER A 683 -14.87 -9.47 -18.55
C SER A 683 -14.28 -8.11 -18.15
N THR A 684 -14.22 -7.79 -16.85
CA THR A 684 -13.52 -6.58 -16.38
C THR A 684 -12.05 -6.60 -16.82
N CYS A 685 -11.38 -7.76 -16.77
CA CYS A 685 -10.00 -7.91 -17.25
C CYS A 685 -9.87 -7.69 -18.77
N TYR A 686 -10.87 -8.09 -19.57
CA TYR A 686 -10.90 -7.77 -21.01
C TYR A 686 -11.10 -6.27 -21.25
N ALA A 687 -12.05 -5.64 -20.53
CA ALA A 687 -12.31 -4.20 -20.63
C ALA A 687 -11.09 -3.36 -20.21
N CYS A 688 -10.36 -3.82 -19.19
CA CYS A 688 -9.09 -3.24 -18.73
C CYS A 688 -7.89 -3.55 -19.65
N ARG A 689 -8.08 -4.31 -20.74
CA ARG A 689 -7.01 -4.78 -21.66
C ARG A 689 -5.90 -5.57 -20.96
N LEU A 690 -6.21 -6.18 -19.83
CA LEU A 690 -5.30 -7.11 -19.14
C LEU A 690 -5.20 -8.42 -19.90
N PHE A 691 -6.34 -8.91 -20.41
CA PHE A 691 -6.41 -10.00 -21.37
C PHE A 691 -6.68 -9.44 -22.76
N GLN A 692 -5.88 -9.87 -23.74
CA GLN A 692 -6.12 -9.59 -25.15
C GLN A 692 -6.96 -10.72 -25.75
N THR A 693 -7.60 -10.47 -26.89
CA THR A 693 -8.37 -11.50 -27.60
C THR A 693 -7.51 -12.68 -28.07
N SER A 694 -6.20 -12.46 -28.24
CA SER A 694 -5.19 -13.48 -28.58
C SER A 694 -4.60 -14.21 -27.37
N THR A 695 -4.95 -13.82 -26.13
CA THR A 695 -4.41 -14.45 -24.92
C THR A 695 -5.07 -15.81 -24.69
N GLU A 696 -4.28 -16.87 -24.56
CA GLU A 696 -4.80 -18.19 -24.20
C GLU A 696 -4.98 -18.30 -22.68
N LEU A 697 -6.19 -18.64 -22.24
CA LEU A 697 -6.56 -18.70 -20.82
C LEU A 697 -6.44 -20.12 -20.28
N LEU A 698 -5.71 -20.26 -19.17
CA LEU A 698 -5.59 -21.48 -18.38
C LEU A 698 -6.54 -21.36 -17.17
N GLU A 699 -7.54 -22.23 -17.05
CA GLU A 699 -8.58 -22.12 -16.02
C GLU A 699 -8.47 -23.25 -14.99
N LEU A 700 -8.05 -22.91 -13.77
CA LEU A 700 -8.03 -23.78 -12.60
C LEU A 700 -9.24 -23.47 -11.71
N THR A 701 -10.40 -24.07 -12.02
CA THR A 701 -11.65 -23.77 -11.34
C THR A 701 -12.33 -25.02 -10.80
N THR A 702 -13.23 -24.84 -9.85
CA THR A 702 -14.01 -25.92 -9.26
C THR A 702 -14.80 -26.69 -10.33
N LYS A 703 -15.33 -25.98 -11.35
CA LYS A 703 -16.03 -26.59 -12.49
C LYS A 703 -15.14 -27.57 -13.26
N THR A 704 -13.86 -27.23 -13.45
CA THR A 704 -12.91 -28.11 -14.17
C THR A 704 -12.38 -29.25 -13.30
N ILE A 705 -12.60 -29.22 -11.99
CA ILE A 705 -12.08 -30.21 -11.04
C ILE A 705 -13.18 -31.19 -10.57
N GLU A 706 -14.45 -30.78 -10.59
CA GLU A 706 -15.58 -31.56 -10.06
C GLU A 706 -15.96 -32.81 -10.87
N GLU A 707 -15.58 -32.94 -12.15
CA GLU A 707 -15.98 -34.12 -12.95
C GLU A 707 -15.16 -35.39 -12.66
N SER A 708 -14.43 -35.47 -11.53
CA SER A 708 -13.60 -36.64 -11.16
C SER A 708 -13.77 -37.05 -9.70
N GLU A 709 -13.72 -38.37 -9.42
CA GLU A 709 -13.91 -38.94 -8.07
C GLU A 709 -12.81 -38.52 -7.06
N ARG A 710 -11.66 -38.00 -7.53
CA ARG A 710 -10.57 -37.45 -6.69
C ARG A 710 -10.06 -36.11 -7.22
N LYS A 711 -10.48 -35.03 -6.55
CA LYS A 711 -10.15 -33.63 -6.88
C LYS A 711 -8.64 -33.34 -6.95
N GLU A 712 -7.84 -34.03 -6.14
CA GLU A 712 -6.38 -33.79 -6.06
C GLU A 712 -5.58 -34.38 -7.22
N ASP A 713 -6.00 -35.53 -7.76
CA ASP A 713 -5.31 -36.21 -8.85
C ASP A 713 -5.49 -35.43 -10.17
N ARG A 714 -6.71 -34.94 -10.43
CA ARG A 714 -7.00 -34.08 -11.60
C ARG A 714 -6.31 -32.72 -11.50
N LEU A 715 -6.23 -32.14 -10.30
CA LEU A 715 -5.46 -30.92 -10.07
C LEU A 715 -3.97 -31.14 -10.38
N HIS A 716 -3.41 -32.29 -9.99
CA HIS A 716 -2.03 -32.64 -10.30
C HIS A 716 -1.78 -32.77 -11.80
N GLU A 717 -2.68 -33.46 -12.51
CA GLU A 717 -2.61 -33.65 -13.95
C GLU A 717 -2.64 -32.31 -14.70
N LEU A 718 -3.62 -31.45 -14.40
CA LEU A 718 -3.75 -30.11 -15.00
C LEU A 718 -2.53 -29.22 -14.73
N LEU A 719 -2.01 -29.23 -13.49
CA LEU A 719 -0.81 -28.46 -13.15
C LEU A 719 0.43 -28.95 -13.92
N ILE A 720 0.58 -30.27 -14.12
CA ILE A 720 1.68 -30.82 -14.93
C ILE A 720 1.47 -30.52 -16.42
N GLU A 721 0.25 -30.63 -16.93
CA GLU A 721 -0.10 -30.33 -18.32
C GLU A 721 0.22 -28.87 -18.65
N TYR A 722 -0.30 -27.93 -17.84
CA TYR A 722 -0.05 -26.50 -18.01
C TYR A 722 1.43 -26.17 -17.86
N ARG A 723 2.12 -26.81 -16.91
CA ARG A 723 3.58 -26.67 -16.79
C ARG A 723 4.29 -27.16 -18.04
N LYS A 724 3.92 -28.32 -18.60
CA LYS A 724 4.52 -28.87 -19.83
C LYS A 724 4.26 -27.95 -21.01
N LYS A 725 3.02 -27.51 -21.21
CA LYS A 725 2.63 -26.55 -22.26
C LYS A 725 3.48 -25.28 -22.20
N LEU A 726 3.58 -24.66 -21.04
CA LEU A 726 4.40 -23.46 -20.80
C LEU A 726 5.92 -23.72 -20.79
N VAL A 727 6.40 -24.95 -20.69
CA VAL A 727 7.85 -25.27 -20.75
C VAL A 727 8.28 -25.67 -22.15
N HIS A 728 7.41 -26.32 -22.92
CA HIS A 728 7.71 -26.79 -24.27
C HIS A 728 7.73 -25.64 -25.28
N GLU A 729 6.93 -24.60 -25.08
CA GLU A 729 6.94 -23.38 -25.91
C GLU A 729 7.99 -22.34 -25.50
N PHE A 730 8.46 -22.35 -24.25
CA PHE A 730 9.53 -21.46 -23.78
C PHE A 730 10.85 -22.24 -23.68
N PRO A 731 11.62 -22.40 -24.78
CA PRO A 731 12.92 -23.07 -24.70
C PRO A 731 13.86 -22.33 -23.74
N LYS A 732 14.80 -23.09 -23.15
CA LYS A 732 15.81 -22.62 -22.18
C LYS A 732 16.81 -21.63 -22.83
N SER A 733 16.35 -20.45 -23.19
CA SER A 733 17.16 -19.34 -23.67
C SER A 733 17.58 -18.46 -22.48
N THR A 734 18.88 -18.26 -22.39
CA THR A 734 19.66 -17.67 -21.31
C THR A 734 19.19 -16.28 -20.86
N ARG A 735 18.75 -16.17 -19.58
CA ARG A 735 18.82 -15.01 -18.65
C ARG A 735 18.31 -13.62 -19.08
N SER A 736 17.90 -13.36 -20.32
CA SER A 736 17.39 -12.06 -20.77
C SER A 736 15.87 -12.09 -20.94
N LEU A 737 15.16 -12.33 -19.84
CA LEU A 737 13.69 -12.42 -19.70
C LEU A 737 12.89 -11.19 -20.18
N LYS A 738 13.55 -10.08 -20.52
CA LYS A 738 12.91 -8.76 -20.72
C LYS A 738 12.82 -8.30 -22.18
N LYS A 739 13.39 -9.04 -23.14
CA LYS A 739 13.44 -8.62 -24.57
C LYS A 739 12.59 -9.45 -25.53
N ALA A 740 11.92 -10.50 -25.06
CA ALA A 740 11.16 -11.44 -25.89
C ALA A 740 9.63 -11.25 -25.80
N TRP A 741 9.16 -10.11 -25.25
CA TRP A 741 7.75 -9.88 -24.93
C TRP A 741 6.86 -9.58 -26.15
N THR A 742 7.41 -9.33 -27.34
CA THR A 742 6.62 -8.91 -28.50
C THR A 742 6.31 -10.01 -29.52
N ASP A 743 6.88 -11.21 -29.38
CA ASP A 743 6.79 -12.28 -30.40
C ASP A 743 6.21 -13.62 -29.90
N HIS A 744 5.79 -13.75 -28.63
CA HIS A 744 5.27 -15.00 -28.08
C HIS A 744 3.78 -14.90 -27.71
N GLN A 745 3.05 -16.00 -27.88
CA GLN A 745 1.66 -16.15 -27.49
C GLN A 745 1.51 -15.90 -25.99
N GLU A 746 0.63 -14.96 -25.61
CA GLU A 746 0.41 -14.57 -24.22
C GLU A 746 -0.49 -15.57 -23.51
N TYR A 747 -0.11 -15.96 -22.29
CA TYR A 747 -0.90 -16.86 -21.44
C TYR A 747 -1.47 -16.11 -20.24
N GLY A 748 -2.76 -16.30 -19.98
CA GLY A 748 -3.45 -15.84 -18.78
C GLY A 748 -3.81 -17.02 -17.87
N LEU A 749 -3.76 -16.84 -16.55
CA LEU A 749 -4.20 -17.86 -15.59
C LEU A 749 -5.40 -17.36 -14.79
N ILE A 750 -6.44 -18.18 -14.68
CA ILE A 750 -7.61 -17.92 -13.84
C ILE A 750 -7.68 -19.00 -12.76
N ILE A 751 -7.82 -18.59 -11.49
CA ILE A 751 -7.94 -19.51 -10.35
C ILE A 751 -9.01 -19.04 -9.37
N ASP A 752 -9.77 -19.98 -8.79
CA ASP A 752 -10.76 -19.70 -7.75
C ASP A 752 -10.25 -20.02 -6.33
N GLY A 753 -10.87 -19.39 -5.32
CA GLY A 753 -10.43 -19.49 -3.92
C GLY A 753 -10.54 -20.86 -3.28
N SER A 754 -11.47 -21.69 -3.74
CA SER A 754 -11.56 -23.11 -3.35
C SER A 754 -10.34 -23.89 -3.84
N THR A 755 -10.01 -23.82 -5.13
CA THR A 755 -8.85 -24.51 -5.70
C THR A 755 -7.54 -23.98 -5.12
N LEU A 756 -7.44 -22.67 -4.92
CA LEU A 756 -6.26 -22.08 -4.28
C LEU A 756 -6.08 -22.61 -2.85
N SER A 757 -7.17 -22.74 -2.08
CA SER A 757 -7.12 -23.33 -0.74
C SER A 757 -6.59 -24.76 -0.76
N LEU A 758 -6.99 -25.59 -1.74
CA LEU A 758 -6.45 -26.94 -1.93
C LEU A 758 -4.95 -26.93 -2.23
N ILE A 759 -4.48 -26.01 -3.08
CA ILE A 759 -3.05 -25.86 -3.41
C ILE A 759 -2.24 -25.38 -2.20
N LEU A 760 -2.82 -24.54 -1.34
CA LEU A 760 -2.13 -23.91 -0.20
C LEU A 760 -2.17 -24.75 1.08
N ASN A 761 -3.28 -25.42 1.37
CA ASN A 761 -3.51 -26.13 2.64
C ASN A 761 -3.05 -27.59 2.65
N SER A 762 -2.73 -28.21 1.51
CA SER A 762 -2.29 -29.63 1.43
C SER A 762 -0.92 -29.94 2.06
N SER A 763 -0.39 -29.01 2.86
CA SER A 763 0.94 -28.96 3.48
C SER A 763 1.32 -30.06 4.48
N GLN A 764 0.49 -31.08 4.72
CA GLN A 764 0.82 -32.23 5.59
C GLN A 764 1.31 -33.48 4.83
N ASP A 765 1.13 -33.55 3.50
CA ASP A 765 1.63 -34.68 2.71
C ASP A 765 2.91 -34.32 1.95
N SER A 766 3.91 -35.19 1.96
CA SER A 766 5.25 -34.98 1.40
C SER A 766 5.30 -34.63 -0.10
N ASN A 767 4.20 -34.84 -0.85
CA ASN A 767 4.03 -34.42 -2.26
C ASN A 767 3.56 -32.96 -2.45
N SER A 768 3.07 -32.29 -1.40
CA SER A 768 2.44 -30.95 -1.45
C SER A 768 3.40 -29.78 -1.68
N ASN A 769 4.66 -29.88 -1.23
CA ASN A 769 5.71 -28.89 -1.55
C ASN A 769 5.96 -28.79 -3.08
N ASN A 770 5.54 -29.81 -3.83
CA ASN A 770 5.59 -29.81 -5.29
C ASN A 770 4.46 -28.96 -5.90
N TYR A 771 3.23 -28.99 -5.36
CA TYR A 771 2.09 -28.29 -5.99
C TYR A 771 2.21 -26.78 -5.89
N LYS A 772 2.55 -26.26 -4.72
CA LYS A 772 2.80 -24.83 -4.53
C LYS A 772 3.94 -24.32 -5.44
N SER A 773 5.01 -25.12 -5.59
CA SER A 773 6.15 -24.73 -6.42
C SER A 773 5.85 -24.83 -7.92
N ILE A 774 5.07 -25.83 -8.36
CA ILE A 774 4.56 -25.93 -9.75
C ILE A 774 3.62 -24.76 -10.05
N PHE A 775 2.64 -24.49 -9.18
CA PHE A 775 1.70 -23.39 -9.33
C PHE A 775 2.43 -22.05 -9.47
N LEU A 776 3.42 -21.79 -8.61
CA LEU A 776 4.27 -20.61 -8.72
C LEU A 776 5.05 -20.55 -10.03
N GLN A 777 5.54 -21.68 -10.54
CA GLN A 777 6.25 -21.74 -11.80
C GLN A 777 5.35 -21.37 -12.99
N ILE A 778 4.09 -21.78 -12.96
CA ILE A 778 3.06 -21.42 -13.95
C ILE A 778 2.77 -19.91 -13.85
N CYS A 779 2.45 -19.42 -12.65
CA CYS A 779 2.13 -18.01 -12.44
C CYS A 779 3.27 -17.05 -12.83
N MET A 780 4.53 -17.47 -12.68
CA MET A 780 5.68 -16.69 -13.13
C MET A 780 5.77 -16.56 -14.65
N LYS A 781 5.25 -17.52 -15.42
CA LYS A 781 5.33 -17.52 -16.88
C LYS A 781 4.13 -16.85 -17.54
N CYS A 782 2.97 -16.87 -16.89
CA CYS A 782 1.80 -16.13 -17.35
C CYS A 782 2.03 -14.62 -17.27
N THR A 783 1.49 -13.89 -18.25
CA THR A 783 1.56 -12.42 -18.31
C THR A 783 0.67 -11.79 -17.25
N ALA A 784 -0.57 -12.30 -17.16
CA ALA A 784 -1.57 -11.86 -16.19
C ALA A 784 -2.17 -13.05 -15.45
N VAL A 785 -2.53 -12.84 -14.19
CA VAL A 785 -3.19 -13.83 -13.33
C VAL A 785 -4.42 -13.18 -12.69
N LEU A 786 -5.55 -13.86 -12.79
CA LEU A 786 -6.81 -13.49 -12.17
C LEU A 786 -7.17 -14.52 -11.10
N CYS A 787 -7.27 -14.07 -9.85
CA CYS A 787 -7.79 -14.88 -8.76
C CYS A 787 -9.19 -14.39 -8.41
N CYS A 788 -10.20 -15.25 -8.51
CA CYS A 788 -11.60 -14.93 -8.23
C CYS A 788 -12.08 -15.61 -6.94
N ARG A 789 -13.18 -15.10 -6.36
CA ARG A 789 -13.76 -15.59 -5.09
C ARG A 789 -12.73 -15.72 -3.95
N MET A 790 -11.81 -14.76 -3.85
CA MET A 790 -10.77 -14.73 -2.83
C MET A 790 -11.27 -14.17 -1.50
N ALA A 791 -10.99 -14.87 -0.41
CA ALA A 791 -11.11 -14.29 0.93
C ALA A 791 -9.94 -13.32 1.23
N PRO A 792 -10.11 -12.31 2.10
CA PRO A 792 -9.04 -11.34 2.44
C PRO A 792 -7.73 -11.98 2.90
N LEU A 793 -7.80 -13.07 3.68
CA LEU A 793 -6.61 -13.80 4.13
C LEU A 793 -5.91 -14.53 2.98
N GLN A 794 -6.67 -15.05 2.00
CA GLN A 794 -6.11 -15.71 0.82
C GLN A 794 -5.37 -14.72 -0.08
N LYS A 795 -5.88 -13.49 -0.23
CA LYS A 795 -5.16 -12.40 -0.93
C LYS A 795 -3.77 -12.19 -0.33
N ALA A 796 -3.67 -12.07 0.99
CA ALA A 796 -2.39 -11.92 1.68
C ALA A 796 -1.47 -13.16 1.51
N GLN A 797 -2.03 -14.37 1.49
CA GLN A 797 -1.25 -15.59 1.24
C GLN A 797 -0.63 -15.63 -0.15
N ILE A 798 -1.33 -15.17 -1.20
CA ILE A 798 -0.78 -15.02 -2.56
C ILE A 798 0.38 -14.04 -2.56
N VAL A 799 0.20 -12.85 -1.95
CA VAL A 799 1.27 -11.85 -1.85
C VAL A 799 2.49 -12.41 -1.14
N ARG A 800 2.31 -13.07 0.01
CA ARG A 800 3.39 -13.70 0.76
C ARG A 800 4.09 -14.79 -0.05
N MET A 801 3.33 -15.56 -0.82
CA MET A 801 3.85 -16.62 -1.67
C MET A 801 4.76 -16.06 -2.77
N VAL A 802 4.34 -14.99 -3.47
CA VAL A 802 5.15 -14.33 -4.50
C VAL A 802 6.35 -13.59 -3.90
N LYS A 803 6.16 -12.94 -2.75
CA LYS A 803 7.23 -12.23 -2.02
C LYS A 803 8.40 -13.14 -1.61
N ASN A 804 8.09 -14.38 -1.25
CA ASN A 804 9.09 -15.35 -0.78
C ASN A 804 9.73 -16.18 -1.92
N LEU A 805 9.48 -15.84 -3.18
CA LEU A 805 10.09 -16.54 -4.31
C LEU A 805 11.62 -16.32 -4.39
N LYS A 806 12.30 -17.25 -5.07
CA LYS A 806 13.74 -17.11 -5.39
C LYS A 806 13.95 -15.85 -6.24
N GLY A 807 14.69 -14.88 -5.71
CA GLY A 807 14.90 -13.57 -6.32
C GLY A 807 14.20 -12.40 -5.61
N SER A 808 13.31 -12.70 -4.65
CA SER A 808 12.57 -11.72 -3.82
C SER A 808 12.04 -10.53 -4.64
N PRO A 809 11.12 -10.78 -5.59
CA PRO A 809 10.55 -9.71 -6.41
C PRO A 809 9.81 -8.71 -5.53
N ILE A 810 9.85 -7.43 -5.92
CA ILE A 810 9.19 -6.39 -5.15
C ILE A 810 7.71 -6.37 -5.53
N THR A 811 6.89 -6.47 -4.49
CA THR A 811 5.44 -6.63 -4.61
C THR A 811 4.74 -5.36 -4.14
N LEU A 812 3.89 -4.82 -4.99
CA LEU A 812 2.99 -3.73 -4.69
C LEU A 812 1.57 -4.26 -4.61
N SER A 813 0.79 -3.78 -3.65
CA SER A 813 -0.65 -4.06 -3.62
C SER A 813 -1.45 -2.77 -3.53
N ILE A 814 -2.56 -2.73 -4.26
CA ILE A 814 -3.51 -1.61 -4.30
C ILE A 814 -4.93 -2.10 -4.01
N GLY A 815 -5.64 -1.34 -3.17
CA GLY A 815 -6.98 -1.66 -2.67
C GLY A 815 -7.69 -0.43 -2.13
N ASP A 816 -9.01 -0.44 -2.02
CA ASP A 816 -9.83 0.67 -1.50
C ASP A 816 -10.55 0.31 -0.19
N GLY A 817 -10.99 -0.95 -0.05
CA GLY A 817 -11.75 -1.47 1.09
C GLY A 817 -10.94 -2.21 2.16
N ALA A 818 -11.61 -2.68 3.22
CA ALA A 818 -10.97 -3.47 4.29
C ALA A 818 -10.50 -4.85 3.82
N ASN A 819 -11.18 -5.41 2.82
CA ASN A 819 -10.86 -6.70 2.24
C ASN A 819 -9.41 -6.75 1.71
N ASP A 820 -8.83 -5.59 1.42
CA ASP A 820 -7.49 -5.46 0.87
C ASP A 820 -6.45 -5.04 1.91
N VAL A 821 -6.86 -4.66 3.11
CA VAL A 821 -5.92 -4.22 4.16
C VAL A 821 -4.90 -5.31 4.49
N SER A 822 -5.33 -6.57 4.55
CA SER A 822 -4.44 -7.72 4.75
C SER A 822 -3.39 -7.84 3.63
N MET A 823 -3.80 -7.60 2.39
CA MET A 823 -2.94 -7.61 1.20
C MET A 823 -1.98 -6.42 1.19
N ILE A 824 -2.45 -5.23 1.57
CA ILE A 824 -1.69 -3.96 1.66
C ILE A 824 -0.60 -4.04 2.74
N LEU A 825 -0.89 -4.65 3.88
CA LEU A 825 0.08 -4.78 4.96
C LEU A 825 1.15 -5.84 4.66
N GLU A 826 0.82 -6.90 3.92
CA GLU A 826 1.75 -8.00 3.61
C GLU A 826 2.76 -7.66 2.49
N SER A 827 2.37 -6.81 1.53
CA SER A 827 3.21 -6.41 0.39
C SER A 827 4.43 -5.56 0.79
N HIS A 828 5.39 -5.38 -0.12
CA HIS A 828 6.52 -4.49 0.12
C HIS A 828 6.12 -3.01 0.08
N VAL A 829 5.17 -2.66 -0.78
CA VAL A 829 4.56 -1.33 -0.86
C VAL A 829 3.06 -1.47 -0.94
N GLY A 830 2.34 -0.85 -0.02
CA GLY A 830 0.88 -0.84 0.00
C GLY A 830 0.35 0.53 -0.45
N ILE A 831 -0.56 0.52 -1.42
CA ILE A 831 -1.26 1.71 -1.92
C ILE A 831 -2.75 1.60 -1.57
N GLY A 832 -3.31 2.65 -0.99
CA GLY A 832 -4.73 2.72 -0.65
C GLY A 832 -5.47 3.74 -1.51
N ILE A 833 -6.50 3.31 -2.23
CA ILE A 833 -7.40 4.21 -2.94
C ILE A 833 -8.36 4.86 -1.94
N LYS A 834 -8.57 6.18 -2.04
CA LYS A 834 -9.58 6.91 -1.24
C LYS A 834 -10.95 6.73 -1.91
N GLY A 835 -11.52 5.53 -1.78
CA GLY A 835 -12.79 5.19 -2.41
C GLY A 835 -14.02 5.72 -1.66
N LYS A 836 -15.19 5.57 -2.30
CA LYS A 836 -16.51 5.80 -1.69
C LYS A 836 -16.86 4.73 -0.64
N GLU A 837 -16.30 3.53 -0.81
CA GLU A 837 -16.47 2.37 0.07
C GLU A 837 -15.94 2.73 1.48
N GLY A 838 -14.68 3.18 1.61
CA GLY A 838 -14.19 3.70 2.88
C GLY A 838 -12.75 4.21 2.83
N ARG A 839 -12.25 4.73 3.97
CA ARG A 839 -10.88 5.31 4.07
C ARG A 839 -9.85 4.40 4.73
N GLN A 840 -10.18 3.12 4.90
CA GLN A 840 -9.35 2.22 5.71
C GLN A 840 -8.11 1.71 5.00
N ALA A 841 -8.25 1.29 3.74
CA ALA A 841 -7.11 0.95 2.90
C ALA A 841 -6.16 2.16 2.82
N ALA A 842 -6.71 3.35 2.56
CA ALA A 842 -5.97 4.62 2.58
C ALA A 842 -5.21 4.85 3.90
N ARG A 843 -5.80 4.62 5.08
CA ARG A 843 -5.14 4.83 6.39
C ARG A 843 -4.06 3.78 6.71
N ASN A 844 -4.29 2.53 6.30
CA ASN A 844 -3.41 1.41 6.60
C ASN A 844 -2.31 1.22 5.53
N SER A 845 -2.47 1.83 4.36
CA SER A 845 -1.47 1.86 3.28
C SER A 845 -0.25 2.72 3.59
N ASP A 846 0.80 2.55 2.81
CA ASP A 846 2.02 3.37 2.85
C ASP A 846 1.81 4.69 2.08
N TYR A 847 1.10 4.62 0.95
CA TYR A 847 0.69 5.76 0.13
C TYR A 847 -0.80 5.68 -0.16
N SER A 848 -1.47 6.81 -0.16
CA SER A 848 -2.87 6.90 -0.54
C SER A 848 -3.06 7.84 -1.72
N VAL A 849 -3.78 7.36 -2.74
CA VAL A 849 -4.14 8.11 -3.94
C VAL A 849 -5.66 8.11 -4.11
N PRO A 850 -6.28 9.15 -4.69
CA PRO A 850 -7.74 9.18 -4.80
C PRO A 850 -8.31 8.28 -5.91
N LYS A 851 -7.61 8.11 -7.04
CA LYS A 851 -8.06 7.34 -8.21
C LYS A 851 -6.96 6.39 -8.70
N PHE A 852 -7.34 5.35 -9.44
CA PHE A 852 -6.39 4.36 -9.96
C PHE A 852 -5.44 4.91 -11.03
N LYS A 853 -5.88 5.85 -11.88
CA LYS A 853 -5.04 6.48 -12.93
C LYS A 853 -3.74 7.10 -12.40
N HIS A 854 -3.77 7.60 -11.17
CA HIS A 854 -2.61 8.19 -10.50
C HIS A 854 -1.48 7.18 -10.25
N LEU A 855 -1.77 5.88 -10.24
CA LEU A 855 -0.77 4.83 -10.10
C LEU A 855 0.28 4.87 -11.22
N LYS A 856 -0.14 5.22 -12.45
CA LYS A 856 0.75 5.38 -13.62
C LYS A 856 1.85 6.39 -13.32
N LYS A 857 1.47 7.62 -12.93
CA LYS A 857 2.43 8.68 -12.63
C LYS A 857 3.23 8.41 -11.36
N LEU A 858 2.61 7.82 -10.33
CA LEU A 858 3.29 7.52 -9.06
C LEU A 858 4.45 6.53 -9.24
N LEU A 859 4.24 5.42 -9.97
CA LEU A 859 5.28 4.41 -10.16
C LEU A 859 6.26 4.80 -11.24
N LEU A 860 5.76 5.14 -12.43
CA LEU A 860 6.60 5.41 -13.58
C LEU A 860 7.42 6.66 -13.32
N ALA A 861 6.81 7.75 -12.85
CA ALA A 861 7.44 9.05 -12.67
C ALA A 861 8.16 9.21 -11.33
N HIS A 862 7.41 9.29 -10.24
CA HIS A 862 7.99 9.55 -8.91
C HIS A 862 8.88 8.39 -8.44
N GLY A 863 8.40 7.15 -8.54
CA GLY A 863 9.15 5.97 -8.12
C GLY A 863 10.49 5.82 -8.83
N HIS A 864 10.51 5.93 -10.16
CA HIS A 864 11.74 5.91 -10.95
C HIS A 864 12.71 7.01 -10.51
N LEU A 865 12.24 8.26 -10.37
CA LEU A 865 13.10 9.37 -9.96
C LEU A 865 13.68 9.16 -8.56
N TYR A 866 12.88 8.75 -7.57
CA TYR A 866 13.38 8.47 -6.22
C TYR A 866 14.43 7.37 -6.21
N TYR A 867 14.24 6.31 -7.00
CA TYR A 867 15.24 5.25 -7.12
C TYR A 867 16.56 5.77 -7.71
N VAL A 868 16.53 6.52 -8.83
CA VAL A 868 17.76 7.06 -9.44
C VAL A 868 18.47 8.01 -8.48
N ARG A 869 17.71 8.92 -7.85
CA ARG A 869 18.23 9.91 -6.89
C ARG A 869 18.94 9.23 -5.72
N ILE A 870 18.31 8.24 -5.09
CA ILE A 870 18.92 7.56 -3.94
C ILE A 870 20.07 6.66 -4.37
N ALA A 871 19.97 5.98 -5.52
CA ALA A 871 21.01 5.09 -5.99
C ALA A 871 22.31 5.84 -6.29
N HIS A 872 22.21 6.98 -6.98
CA HIS A 872 23.35 7.84 -7.25
C HIS A 872 23.87 8.48 -5.96
N LEU A 873 23.00 8.93 -5.05
CA LEU A 873 23.40 9.45 -3.74
C LEU A 873 24.25 8.44 -2.96
N VAL A 874 23.82 7.19 -2.86
CA VAL A 874 24.57 6.14 -2.14
C VAL A 874 25.92 5.89 -2.79
N GLN A 875 25.97 5.77 -4.12
CA GLN A 875 27.22 5.58 -4.86
C GLN A 875 28.20 6.73 -4.64
N TYR A 876 27.72 7.96 -4.76
CA TYR A 876 28.50 9.16 -4.57
C TYR A 876 29.04 9.27 -3.14
N PHE A 877 28.25 8.91 -2.12
CA PHE A 877 28.70 8.93 -0.72
C PHE A 877 29.86 7.97 -0.46
N PHE A 878 29.83 6.77 -1.03
CA PHE A 878 30.95 5.83 -0.90
C PHE A 878 32.17 6.31 -1.70
N TYR A 879 31.96 6.76 -2.94
CA TYR A 879 33.01 7.31 -3.81
C TYR A 879 33.75 8.47 -3.14
N LYS A 880 33.04 9.50 -2.67
CA LYS A 880 33.68 10.70 -2.08
C LYS A 880 34.47 10.41 -0.80
N ASN A 881 34.04 9.42 -0.01
CA ASN A 881 34.72 9.03 1.22
C ASN A 881 35.95 8.17 0.94
N LEU A 882 35.87 7.30 -0.08
CA LEU A 882 37.03 6.53 -0.52
C LEU A 882 38.11 7.43 -1.15
N CYS A 883 37.72 8.39 -2.01
CA CYS A 883 38.63 9.41 -2.55
C CYS A 883 39.33 10.21 -1.45
N PHE A 884 38.60 10.53 -0.38
CA PHE A 884 39.12 11.30 0.75
C PHE A 884 40.15 10.53 1.58
N ILE A 885 39.84 9.27 1.94
CA ILE A 885 40.68 8.48 2.85
C ILE A 885 41.87 7.80 2.16
N LEU A 886 41.80 7.60 0.84
CA LEU A 886 42.87 6.90 0.13
C LEU A 886 44.21 7.66 0.16
N PRO A 887 44.30 8.98 -0.07
CA PRO A 887 45.52 9.75 0.14
C PRO A 887 46.06 9.64 1.56
N GLN A 888 45.18 9.61 2.56
CA GLN A 888 45.58 9.47 3.97
C GLN A 888 46.16 8.09 4.27
N PHE A 889 45.68 7.04 3.61
CA PHE A 889 46.28 5.69 3.64
C PHE A 889 47.63 5.67 2.93
N LEU A 890 47.74 6.25 1.72
CA LEU A 890 48.99 6.30 0.96
C LEU A 890 50.07 7.10 1.69
N TYR A 891 49.69 8.18 2.37
CA TYR A 891 50.60 8.99 3.19
C TYR A 891 51.29 8.18 4.30
N GLN A 892 50.64 7.12 4.81
CA GLN A 892 51.24 6.29 5.88
C GLN A 892 52.51 5.56 5.43
N PHE A 893 52.64 5.27 4.13
CA PHE A 893 53.86 4.67 3.57
C PHE A 893 55.06 5.63 3.65
N PHE A 894 54.81 6.94 3.68
CA PHE A 894 55.86 7.98 3.69
C PHE A 894 56.12 8.56 5.08
N CYS A 895 55.28 8.28 6.08
CA CYS A 895 55.43 8.79 7.44
C CYS A 895 55.97 7.74 8.45
N GLY A 896 56.54 6.64 7.95
CA GLY A 896 57.02 5.53 8.79
C GLY A 896 55.91 4.82 9.56
N PHE A 897 54.67 4.83 9.04
CA PHE A 897 53.50 4.23 9.67
C PHE A 897 53.24 4.72 11.12
N SER A 898 53.51 6.00 11.39
CA SER A 898 53.30 6.67 12.69
C SER A 898 51.88 7.17 12.93
N GLN A 899 50.91 6.79 12.09
CA GLN A 899 49.51 7.22 12.18
C GLN A 899 49.29 8.74 12.04
N GLN A 900 50.27 9.49 11.51
CA GLN A 900 50.15 10.94 11.32
C GLN A 900 49.02 11.25 10.32
N PRO A 901 47.99 12.03 10.72
CA PRO A 901 46.96 12.46 9.78
C PRO A 901 47.53 13.44 8.76
N LEU A 902 47.14 13.22 7.50
CA LEU A 902 47.47 14.12 6.38
C LEU A 902 46.67 15.43 6.47
N TYR A 903 45.42 15.35 6.90
CA TYR A 903 44.49 16.47 6.95
C TYR A 903 44.32 17.01 8.37
N ASP A 904 44.05 18.32 8.49
CA ASP A 904 43.72 18.94 9.76
C ASP A 904 42.38 18.42 10.31
N ALA A 905 42.27 18.37 11.64
CA ALA A 905 41.06 17.88 12.31
C ALA A 905 39.79 18.67 11.95
N ALA A 906 39.89 19.98 11.69
CA ALA A 906 38.73 20.77 11.26
C ALA A 906 38.28 20.40 9.85
N TYR A 907 39.21 20.09 8.95
CA TYR A 907 38.90 19.61 7.61
C TYR A 907 38.30 18.20 7.62
N LEU A 908 38.78 17.31 8.50
CA LEU A 908 38.20 15.97 8.67
C LEU A 908 36.70 16.02 9.05
N THR A 909 36.33 16.92 9.97
CA THR A 909 34.93 17.04 10.41
C THR A 909 34.05 17.79 9.42
N MET A 910 34.53 18.92 8.88
CA MET A 910 33.74 19.78 7.98
C MET A 910 33.51 19.18 6.60
N TYR A 911 34.40 18.30 6.12
CA TYR A 911 34.28 17.65 4.81
C TYR A 911 32.95 16.93 4.61
N ASN A 912 32.59 16.07 5.57
CA ASN A 912 31.42 15.19 5.46
C ASN A 912 30.11 15.84 5.90
N ILE A 913 30.17 16.92 6.70
CA ILE A 913 28.99 17.59 7.28
C ILE A 913 28.61 18.84 6.48
N CYS A 914 29.56 19.64 6.01
CA CYS A 914 29.29 20.96 5.44
C CYS A 914 29.69 21.05 3.97
N PHE A 915 30.94 20.70 3.62
CA PHE A 915 31.46 20.99 2.27
C PHE A 915 30.80 20.14 1.18
N THR A 916 30.54 18.85 1.46
CA THR A 916 30.09 17.90 0.42
C THR A 916 28.68 17.35 0.62
N SER A 917 27.98 17.72 1.71
CA SER A 917 26.67 17.18 2.07
C SER A 917 25.51 17.89 1.35
N LEU A 918 25.56 19.23 1.28
CA LEU A 918 24.48 20.03 0.67
C LEU A 918 24.37 19.79 -0.85
N PRO A 919 25.46 19.75 -1.64
CA PRO A 919 25.35 19.51 -3.08
C PRO A 919 24.70 18.18 -3.42
N ILE A 920 25.08 17.10 -2.72
CA ILE A 920 24.49 15.78 -2.97
C ILE A 920 23.06 15.69 -2.46
N LEU A 921 22.72 16.38 -1.37
CA LEU A 921 21.33 16.46 -0.90
C LEU A 921 20.45 17.18 -1.93
N ALA A 922 20.90 18.32 -2.45
CA ALA A 922 20.19 19.09 -3.47
C ALA A 922 19.97 18.28 -4.75
N TYR A 923 21.01 17.59 -5.23
CA TYR A 923 20.91 16.61 -6.33
C TYR A 923 19.84 15.56 -6.02
N SER A 924 19.89 14.94 -4.84
CA SER A 924 19.00 13.83 -4.49
C SER A 924 17.52 14.23 -4.30
N LEU A 925 17.23 15.52 -4.16
CA LEU A 925 15.88 16.05 -4.04
C LEU A 925 15.33 16.51 -5.40
N LEU A 926 16.12 17.29 -6.14
CA LEU A 926 15.61 18.07 -7.28
C LEU A 926 15.95 17.46 -8.63
N GLU A 927 16.84 16.48 -8.69
CA GLU A 927 17.34 15.97 -9.97
C GLU A 927 16.26 15.26 -10.79
N GLN A 928 16.29 15.49 -12.09
CA GLN A 928 15.49 14.78 -13.07
C GLN A 928 16.36 14.40 -14.28
N HIS A 929 17.00 13.22 -14.23
CA HIS A 929 17.87 12.76 -15.33
C HIS A 929 17.11 12.62 -16.67
N ILE A 930 15.79 12.43 -16.58
CA ILE A 930 14.81 12.48 -17.67
C ILE A 930 13.63 13.28 -17.14
N ASN A 931 13.07 14.17 -17.97
CA ASN A 931 11.90 14.96 -17.61
C ASN A 931 10.71 14.06 -17.22
N ILE A 932 9.95 14.47 -16.22
CA ILE A 932 8.79 13.75 -15.65
C ILE A 932 7.74 13.41 -16.72
N ASP A 933 7.48 14.31 -17.67
CA ASP A 933 6.47 14.12 -18.72
C ASP A 933 6.89 13.04 -19.72
N THR A 934 8.14 13.11 -20.17
CA THR A 934 8.73 12.11 -21.07
C THR A 934 8.68 10.73 -20.44
N LEU A 935 8.96 10.66 -19.14
CA LEU A 935 8.99 9.42 -18.40
C LEU A 935 7.59 8.80 -18.22
N THR A 936 6.57 9.64 -18.07
CA THR A 936 5.16 9.21 -18.00
C THR A 936 4.64 8.77 -19.37
N SER A 937 5.11 9.40 -20.45
CA SER A 937 4.71 9.08 -21.83
C SER A 937 5.37 7.81 -22.41
N ASP A 938 6.57 7.43 -21.96
CA ASP A 938 7.29 6.21 -22.42
C ASP A 938 7.56 5.25 -21.24
N PRO A 939 6.60 4.38 -20.87
CA PRO A 939 6.72 3.46 -19.75
C PRO A 939 7.88 2.47 -19.88
N ARG A 940 8.37 2.20 -21.09
CA ARG A 940 9.46 1.25 -21.36
C ARG A 940 10.78 1.68 -20.70
N LEU A 941 10.93 2.95 -20.35
CA LEU A 941 12.09 3.48 -19.65
C LEU A 941 12.24 2.89 -18.24
N TYR A 942 11.12 2.56 -17.58
CA TYR A 942 11.10 1.94 -16.26
C TYR A 942 11.86 0.59 -16.24
N MET A 943 11.76 -0.17 -17.33
CA MET A 943 12.41 -1.48 -17.43
C MET A 943 13.94 -1.43 -17.34
N LYS A 944 14.57 -0.27 -17.62
CA LYS A 944 16.03 -0.09 -17.47
C LYS A 944 16.48 -0.06 -16.01
N ILE A 945 15.56 0.25 -15.10
CA ILE A 945 15.82 0.45 -13.67
C ILE A 945 15.43 -0.77 -12.84
N SER A 946 14.42 -1.50 -13.29
CA SER A 946 13.93 -2.72 -12.65
C SER A 946 15.04 -3.75 -12.35
N GLY A 947 14.93 -4.44 -11.21
CA GLY A 947 15.92 -5.42 -10.74
C GLY A 947 17.16 -4.82 -10.07
N ASN A 948 17.00 -3.63 -9.48
CA ASN A 948 18.03 -2.90 -8.73
C ASN A 948 19.33 -2.66 -9.53
N ALA A 949 19.20 -2.39 -10.83
CA ALA A 949 20.34 -2.39 -11.75
C ALA A 949 21.44 -1.38 -11.38
N MET A 950 21.08 -0.22 -10.81
CA MET A 950 22.06 0.80 -10.45
C MET A 950 22.89 0.40 -9.22
N LEU A 951 22.31 -0.29 -8.23
CA LEU A 951 23.02 -0.70 -7.01
C LEU A 951 23.49 -2.17 -7.07
N GLN A 952 23.66 -2.72 -8.27
CA GLN A 952 24.35 -3.99 -8.43
C GLN A 952 25.85 -3.86 -8.19
N LEU A 953 26.52 -5.00 -7.99
CA LEU A 953 27.95 -5.06 -7.75
C LEU A 953 28.78 -4.45 -8.89
N GLY A 954 28.31 -4.53 -10.15
CA GLY A 954 29.01 -3.98 -11.32
C GLY A 954 29.23 -2.46 -11.23
N PRO A 955 28.17 -1.63 -11.21
CA PRO A 955 28.31 -0.19 -11.01
C PRO A 955 29.06 0.17 -9.72
N PHE A 956 28.80 -0.53 -8.63
CA PHE A 956 29.49 -0.29 -7.35
C PHE A 956 31.01 -0.47 -7.46
N LEU A 957 31.48 -1.53 -8.12
CA LEU A 957 32.90 -1.76 -8.35
C LEU A 957 33.50 -0.69 -9.26
N TYR A 958 32.78 -0.24 -10.29
CA TYR A 958 33.22 0.86 -11.14
C TYR A 958 33.48 2.14 -10.33
N TRP A 959 32.52 2.58 -9.51
CA TRP A 959 32.68 3.76 -8.64
C TRP A 959 33.82 3.60 -7.63
N THR A 960 34.02 2.39 -7.11
CA THR A 960 35.10 2.08 -6.16
C THR A 960 36.48 2.17 -6.85
N LEU A 961 36.60 1.66 -8.08
CA LEU A 961 37.82 1.76 -8.88
C LEU A 961 38.11 3.20 -9.32
N LEU A 962 37.06 3.96 -9.69
CA LEU A 962 37.19 5.38 -10.00
C LEU A 962 37.72 6.15 -8.79
N ALA A 963 37.16 5.92 -7.60
CA ALA A 963 37.65 6.53 -6.37
C ALA A 963 39.10 6.15 -6.05
N ALA A 964 39.48 4.91 -6.34
CA ALA A 964 40.86 4.46 -6.15
C ALA A 964 41.84 5.16 -7.10
N PHE A 965 41.44 5.33 -8.37
CA PHE A 965 42.22 6.06 -9.36
C PHE A 965 42.40 7.53 -8.97
N GLU A 966 41.31 8.24 -8.70
CA GLU A 966 41.36 9.67 -8.38
C GLU A 966 42.10 9.93 -7.06
N GLY A 967 41.85 9.12 -6.02
CA GLY A 967 42.57 9.22 -4.76
C GLY A 967 44.08 8.97 -4.91
N ALA A 968 44.49 8.09 -5.82
CA ALA A 968 45.91 7.91 -6.16
C ALA A 968 46.49 9.12 -6.90
N VAL A 969 45.75 9.70 -7.86
CA VAL A 969 46.16 10.90 -8.60
C VAL A 969 46.34 12.10 -7.66
N PHE A 970 45.42 12.31 -6.70
CA PHE A 970 45.55 13.41 -5.74
C PHE A 970 46.85 13.32 -4.93
N PHE A 971 47.17 12.12 -4.44
CA PHE A 971 48.34 11.90 -3.62
C PHE A 971 49.64 11.94 -4.45
N PHE A 972 49.76 11.10 -5.48
CA PHE A 972 50.99 11.00 -6.26
C PHE A 972 51.24 12.25 -7.11
N GLY A 973 50.20 12.89 -7.62
CA GLY A 973 50.30 14.16 -8.33
C GLY A 973 50.91 15.26 -7.47
N THR A 974 50.45 15.40 -6.22
CA THR A 974 51.02 16.37 -5.28
C THR A 974 52.41 15.93 -4.81
N TYR A 975 52.65 14.63 -4.63
CA TYR A 975 53.96 14.09 -4.26
C TYR A 975 55.04 14.41 -5.29
N PHE A 976 54.73 14.26 -6.58
CA PHE A 976 55.66 14.59 -7.66
C PHE A 976 55.91 16.10 -7.76
N LEU A 977 54.91 16.94 -7.47
CA LEU A 977 55.11 18.39 -7.37
C LEU A 977 56.14 18.77 -6.29
N PHE A 978 56.09 18.10 -5.14
CA PHE A 978 56.96 18.36 -3.99
C PHE A 978 58.38 17.80 -4.12
N GLN A 979 58.73 17.14 -5.23
CA GLN A 979 60.13 16.77 -5.51
C GLN A 979 61.00 18.02 -5.77
N THR A 980 60.37 19.14 -6.14
CA THR A 980 61.06 20.43 -6.28
C THR A 980 61.20 21.09 -4.91
N SER A 981 62.43 21.52 -4.56
CA SER A 981 62.73 22.07 -3.23
C SER A 981 62.05 23.40 -2.91
N SER A 982 61.59 24.16 -3.92
CA SER A 982 60.75 25.34 -3.72
C SER A 982 59.74 25.52 -4.86
N LEU A 983 58.53 25.96 -4.51
CA LEU A 983 57.45 26.27 -5.45
C LEU A 983 57.04 27.76 -5.41
N GLU A 984 57.53 28.54 -4.45
CA GLU A 984 57.30 30.00 -4.40
C GLU A 984 58.39 30.75 -5.17
N GLU A 985 58.04 31.88 -5.77
CA GLU A 985 59.01 32.81 -6.37
C GLU A 985 60.05 33.31 -5.34
N ASN A 986 59.67 33.32 -4.05
CA ASN A 986 60.51 33.74 -2.93
C ASN A 986 61.40 32.63 -2.33
N ALA A 987 61.47 31.46 -2.98
CA ALA A 987 62.26 30.30 -2.56
C ALA A 987 61.94 29.72 -1.16
N LYS A 988 60.76 29.99 -0.59
CA LYS A 988 60.35 29.44 0.71
C LYS A 988 60.01 27.94 0.62
N VAL A 989 60.14 27.26 1.76
CA VAL A 989 59.81 25.83 1.92
C VAL A 989 58.36 25.65 2.37
N TYR A 990 57.76 24.51 2.01
CA TYR A 990 56.40 24.15 2.40
C TYR A 990 56.38 23.06 3.46
N GLY A 991 55.56 23.26 4.50
CA GLY A 991 55.35 22.26 5.54
C GLY A 991 54.40 21.12 5.13
N ASN A 992 54.34 20.07 5.95
CA ASN A 992 53.47 18.90 5.76
C ASN A 992 51.97 19.26 5.70
N TRP A 993 51.51 20.23 6.50
CA TRP A 993 50.11 20.68 6.47
C TRP A 993 49.76 21.35 5.14
N THR A 994 50.71 22.04 4.50
CA THR A 994 50.52 22.60 3.14
C THR A 994 50.29 21.48 2.12
N PHE A 995 51.07 20.41 2.20
CA PHE A 995 50.90 19.24 1.35
C PHE A 995 49.49 18.64 1.53
N GLY A 996 49.05 18.47 2.78
CA GLY A 996 47.69 18.03 3.11
C GLY A 996 46.60 18.97 2.56
N THR A 997 46.80 20.29 2.63
CA THR A 997 45.84 21.27 2.11
C THR A 997 45.74 21.27 0.59
N ILE A 998 46.84 21.02 -0.13
CA ILE A 998 46.81 20.93 -1.61
C ILE A 998 45.99 19.71 -2.03
N VAL A 999 46.30 18.53 -1.46
CA VAL A 999 45.55 17.29 -1.71
C VAL A 999 44.07 17.49 -1.39
N PHE A 1000 43.75 18.13 -0.27
CA PHE A 1000 42.38 18.41 0.14
C PHE A 1000 41.65 19.40 -0.78
N THR A 1001 42.35 20.43 -1.29
CA THR A 1001 41.80 21.39 -2.25
C THR A 1001 41.43 20.67 -3.55
N VAL A 1002 42.36 19.89 -4.10
CA VAL A 1002 42.12 19.11 -5.33
C VAL A 1002 40.95 18.13 -5.12
N LEU A 1003 40.89 17.47 -3.95
CA LEU A 1003 39.78 16.58 -3.59
C LEU A 1003 38.42 17.28 -3.62
N ILE A 1004 38.24 18.38 -2.89
CA ILE A 1004 36.94 19.08 -2.79
C ILE A 1004 36.46 19.57 -4.15
N PHE A 1005 37.36 20.14 -4.94
CA PHE A 1005 37.02 20.60 -6.28
C PHE A 1005 36.66 19.43 -7.18
N THR A 1006 37.42 18.33 -7.15
CA THR A 1006 37.15 17.15 -7.99
C THR A 1006 35.81 16.51 -7.65
N VAL A 1007 35.53 16.21 -6.37
CA VAL A 1007 34.26 15.54 -6.00
C VAL A 1007 33.04 16.42 -6.30
N THR A 1008 33.13 17.73 -6.09
CA THR A 1008 32.04 18.66 -6.37
C THR A 1008 31.83 18.85 -7.88
N LEU A 1009 32.91 18.99 -8.66
CA LEU A 1009 32.81 19.09 -10.11
C LEU A 1009 32.38 17.77 -10.77
N LYS A 1010 32.76 16.62 -10.20
CA LYS A 1010 32.25 15.31 -10.61
C LYS A 1010 30.72 15.26 -10.48
N LEU A 1011 30.17 15.74 -9.37
CA LEU A 1011 28.72 15.81 -9.18
C LEU A 1011 28.06 16.79 -10.16
N ALA A 1012 28.71 17.92 -10.46
CA ALA A 1012 28.26 18.87 -11.47
C ALA A 1012 28.18 18.21 -12.87
N LEU A 1013 29.18 17.40 -13.26
CA LEU A 1013 29.18 16.67 -14.53
C LEU A 1013 28.06 15.61 -14.62
N ASP A 1014 27.69 15.00 -13.49
CA ASP A 1014 26.61 14.02 -13.42
C ASP A 1014 25.21 14.67 -13.38
N THR A 1015 25.12 15.95 -13.05
CA THR A 1015 23.84 16.66 -12.93
C THR A 1015 23.28 16.98 -14.30
N HIS A 1016 22.16 16.35 -14.65
CA HIS A 1016 21.44 16.62 -15.89
C HIS A 1016 20.46 17.79 -15.77
N PHE A 1017 19.83 17.96 -14.61
CA PHE A 1017 18.82 19.00 -14.37
C PHE A 1017 19.38 20.13 -13.49
N TRP A 1018 19.81 21.20 -14.15
CA TRP A 1018 20.39 22.38 -13.50
C TRP A 1018 19.31 23.38 -13.09
N THR A 1019 18.96 23.37 -11.80
CA THR A 1019 18.08 24.37 -11.19
C THR A 1019 18.90 25.49 -10.56
N TRP A 1020 18.25 26.63 -10.27
CA TRP A 1020 18.90 27.74 -9.56
C TRP A 1020 19.41 27.31 -8.16
N ILE A 1021 18.69 26.41 -7.48
CA ILE A 1021 19.09 25.85 -6.18
C ILE A 1021 20.35 24.99 -6.35
N ASN A 1022 20.40 24.10 -7.35
CA ASN A 1022 21.57 23.25 -7.60
C ASN A 1022 22.81 24.11 -7.91
N HIS A 1023 22.66 25.16 -8.74
CA HIS A 1023 23.74 26.11 -8.98
C HIS A 1023 24.22 26.80 -7.70
N PHE A 1024 23.28 27.35 -6.91
CA PHE A 1024 23.59 28.05 -5.69
C PHE A 1024 24.32 27.15 -4.68
N VAL A 1025 23.87 25.92 -4.50
CA VAL A 1025 24.45 25.00 -3.51
C VAL A 1025 25.81 24.47 -3.96
N ILE A 1026 25.99 24.06 -5.23
CA ILE A 1026 27.27 23.55 -5.73
C ILE A 1026 28.35 24.62 -5.66
N TRP A 1027 28.10 25.80 -6.24
CA TRP A 1027 29.09 26.89 -6.24
C TRP A 1027 29.24 27.52 -4.86
N GLY A 1028 28.15 27.61 -4.09
CA GLY A 1028 28.16 28.07 -2.71
C GLY A 1028 29.01 27.20 -1.80
N SER A 1029 28.97 25.87 -1.96
CA SER A 1029 29.84 24.95 -1.20
C SER A 1029 31.32 25.13 -1.52
N LEU A 1030 31.69 25.35 -2.79
CA LEU A 1030 33.07 25.63 -3.18
C LEU A 1030 33.55 27.00 -2.64
N ALA A 1031 32.73 28.03 -2.78
CA ALA A 1031 33.02 29.35 -2.23
C ALA A 1031 33.14 29.33 -0.69
N PHE A 1032 32.25 28.58 -0.03
CA PHE A 1032 32.27 28.40 1.41
C PHE A 1032 33.54 27.67 1.88
N TYR A 1033 34.02 26.66 1.13
CA TYR A 1033 35.29 26.02 1.43
C TYR A 1033 36.46 27.03 1.40
N VAL A 1034 36.59 27.79 0.32
CA VAL A 1034 37.65 28.80 0.19
C VAL A 1034 37.56 29.84 1.32
N PHE A 1035 36.36 30.36 1.58
CA PHE A 1035 36.12 31.30 2.68
C PHE A 1035 36.50 30.71 4.04
N PHE A 1036 36.04 29.49 4.34
CA PHE A 1036 36.32 28.81 5.61
C PHE A 1036 37.83 28.59 5.79
N SER A 1037 38.55 28.18 4.75
CA SER A 1037 39.99 27.96 4.81
C SER A 1037 40.78 29.25 5.06
N PHE A 1038 40.37 30.38 4.47
CA PHE A 1038 40.94 31.69 4.80
C PHE A 1038 40.61 32.12 6.25
N PHE A 1039 39.36 31.95 6.67
CA PHE A 1039 38.91 32.34 8.00
C PHE A 1039 39.58 31.52 9.12
N TRP A 1040 39.64 30.19 8.95
CA TRP A 1040 40.27 29.26 9.88
C TRP A 1040 41.79 29.47 9.96
N GLY A 1041 42.44 29.68 8.81
CA GLY A 1041 43.89 29.93 8.74
C GLY A 1041 44.32 31.30 9.25
N GLY A 1042 43.42 32.29 9.28
CA GLY A 1042 43.74 33.69 9.58
C GLY A 1042 43.35 34.19 10.97
N ILE A 1043 42.10 33.96 11.42
CA ILE A 1043 41.50 34.70 12.56
C ILE A 1043 41.38 33.86 13.84
N ILE A 1044 41.13 32.55 13.73
CA ILE A 1044 40.71 31.71 14.87
C ILE A 1044 41.88 31.29 15.81
N TRP A 1045 43.12 31.56 15.43
CA TRP A 1045 44.32 31.10 16.15
C TRP A 1045 44.42 31.46 17.66
N PRO A 1046 43.84 32.56 18.20
CA PRO A 1046 43.93 32.86 19.63
C PRO A 1046 43.11 31.91 20.53
N PHE A 1047 42.09 31.25 19.99
CA PHE A 1047 41.14 30.44 20.77
C PHE A 1047 41.44 28.93 20.73
N LEU A 1048 42.46 28.51 19.97
CA LEU A 1048 42.82 27.11 19.78
C LEU A 1048 44.05 26.71 20.59
N LYS A 1049 44.03 25.49 21.15
CA LYS A 1049 45.17 24.91 21.88
C LYS A 1049 46.40 24.61 21.01
N GLN A 1050 46.23 24.43 19.70
CA GLN A 1050 47.31 24.09 18.75
C GLN A 1050 47.17 24.89 17.46
N GLN A 1051 48.25 25.55 17.02
CA GLN A 1051 48.26 26.52 15.91
C GLN A 1051 48.99 25.97 14.66
N ARG A 1052 48.60 24.79 14.20
CA ARG A 1052 49.27 24.10 13.09
C ARG A 1052 48.90 24.58 11.68
N MET A 1053 47.79 25.31 11.52
CA MET A 1053 47.25 25.77 10.23
C MET A 1053 47.39 27.27 10.02
N TYR A 1054 48.12 27.99 10.89
CA TYR A 1054 48.25 29.44 10.80
C TYR A 1054 48.85 29.86 9.45
N PHE A 1055 48.12 30.66 8.69
CA PHE A 1055 48.49 31.22 7.39
C PHE A 1055 48.86 30.21 6.27
N VAL A 1056 48.78 28.89 6.53
CA VAL A 1056 49.17 27.83 5.58
C VAL A 1056 48.41 27.91 4.26
N PHE A 1057 47.10 28.15 4.32
CA PHE A 1057 46.26 28.22 3.12
C PHE A 1057 46.55 29.45 2.26
N ALA A 1058 46.75 30.62 2.88
CA ALA A 1058 47.10 31.85 2.17
C ALA A 1058 48.49 31.73 1.51
N GLN A 1059 49.45 31.12 2.22
CA GLN A 1059 50.78 30.87 1.67
C GLN A 1059 50.76 29.88 0.50
N MET A 1060 49.96 28.81 0.60
CA MET A 1060 49.77 27.85 -0.49
C MET A 1060 49.29 28.53 -1.78
N LEU A 1061 48.30 29.42 -1.69
CA LEU A 1061 47.72 30.08 -2.86
C LEU A 1061 48.61 31.19 -3.47
N SER A 1062 49.70 31.58 -2.79
CA SER A 1062 50.64 32.58 -3.31
C SER A 1062 51.50 32.06 -4.47
N SER A 1063 51.68 30.73 -4.59
CA SER A 1063 52.45 30.12 -5.67
C SER A 1063 51.58 29.85 -6.90
N VAL A 1064 51.98 30.43 -8.04
CA VAL A 1064 51.36 30.16 -9.36
C VAL A 1064 51.54 28.70 -9.80
N SER A 1065 52.66 28.07 -9.45
CA SER A 1065 52.93 26.66 -9.77
C SER A 1065 51.88 25.74 -9.15
N ILE A 1066 51.47 26.02 -7.91
CA ILE A 1066 50.43 25.26 -7.20
C ILE A 1066 49.07 25.40 -7.90
N TRP A 1067 48.71 26.59 -8.40
CA TRP A 1067 47.46 26.78 -9.16
C TRP A 1067 47.41 25.93 -10.42
N LEU A 1068 48.49 25.93 -11.23
CA LEU A 1068 48.58 25.11 -12.44
C LEU A 1068 48.48 23.62 -12.10
N ALA A 1069 49.14 23.18 -11.03
CA ALA A 1069 49.06 21.80 -10.55
C ALA A 1069 47.64 21.43 -10.11
N ILE A 1070 46.95 22.28 -9.34
CA ILE A 1070 45.57 22.03 -8.90
C ILE A 1070 44.64 21.85 -10.10
N VAL A 1071 44.69 22.76 -11.07
CA VAL A 1071 43.85 22.69 -12.28
C VAL A 1071 44.14 21.43 -13.09
N LEU A 1072 45.42 21.10 -13.28
CA LEU A 1072 45.84 19.90 -14.00
C LEU A 1072 45.37 18.62 -13.29
N LEU A 1073 45.54 18.53 -11.98
CA LEU A 1073 45.14 17.35 -11.21
C LEU A 1073 43.62 17.15 -11.23
N ILE A 1074 42.83 18.23 -11.13
CA ILE A 1074 41.38 18.15 -11.28
C ILE A 1074 41.01 17.61 -12.67
N PHE A 1075 41.65 18.12 -13.73
CA PHE A 1075 41.37 17.67 -15.10
C PHE A 1075 41.72 16.19 -15.31
N ILE A 1076 42.91 15.75 -14.89
CA ILE A 1076 43.34 14.35 -15.00
C ILE A 1076 42.38 13.43 -14.23
N SER A 1077 41.96 13.83 -13.03
CA SER A 1077 41.02 13.05 -12.23
C SER A 1077 39.64 12.93 -12.87
N LEU A 1078 39.11 14.00 -13.47
CA LEU A 1078 37.79 13.98 -14.11
C LEU A 1078 37.78 13.39 -15.53
N PHE A 1079 38.94 13.27 -16.16
CA PHE A 1079 39.07 12.82 -17.56
C PHE A 1079 38.42 11.45 -17.85
N PRO A 1080 38.58 10.40 -17.02
CA PRO A 1080 37.92 9.11 -17.25
C PRO A 1080 36.39 9.22 -17.27
N GLU A 1081 35.82 10.11 -16.45
CA GLU A 1081 34.37 10.33 -16.42
C GLU A 1081 33.89 11.06 -17.68
N ILE A 1082 34.61 12.12 -18.08
CA ILE A 1082 34.29 12.86 -19.31
C ILE A 1082 34.29 11.91 -20.51
N LEU A 1083 35.29 11.02 -20.59
CA LEU A 1083 35.37 10.01 -21.64
C LEU A 1083 34.17 9.05 -21.60
N LEU A 1084 33.78 8.59 -20.41
CA LEU A 1084 32.63 7.70 -20.25
C LEU A 1084 31.31 8.37 -20.65
N ILE A 1085 31.10 9.64 -20.28
CA ILE A 1085 29.93 10.43 -20.68
C ILE A 1085 29.86 10.51 -22.21
N VAL A 1086 30.97 10.85 -22.87
CA VAL A 1086 31.06 10.93 -24.34
C VAL A 1086 30.73 9.57 -24.97
N LEU A 1087 31.35 8.49 -24.52
CA LEU A 1087 31.12 7.14 -25.05
C LEU A 1087 29.66 6.68 -24.89
N LYS A 1088 29.06 6.91 -23.71
CA LYS A 1088 27.64 6.59 -23.47
C LYS A 1088 26.72 7.39 -24.39
N ASN A 1089 26.98 8.69 -24.57
CA ASN A 1089 26.16 9.56 -25.40
C ASN A 1089 26.26 9.22 -26.89
N VAL A 1090 27.47 8.91 -27.40
CA VAL A 1090 27.68 8.48 -28.78
C VAL A 1090 26.99 7.14 -29.05
N ARG A 1091 27.14 6.16 -28.15
CA ARG A 1091 26.47 4.85 -28.28
C ARG A 1091 24.95 4.98 -28.29
N ARG A 1092 24.37 5.85 -27.45
CA ARG A 1092 22.93 6.15 -27.43
C ARG A 1092 22.47 6.79 -28.75
N ARG A 1093 23.23 7.74 -29.30
CA ARG A 1093 22.92 8.37 -30.60
C ARG A 1093 22.97 7.37 -31.76
N SER A 1094 23.98 6.50 -31.78
CA SER A 1094 24.11 5.43 -32.79
C SER A 1094 22.95 4.42 -32.71
N ALA A 1095 22.55 4.01 -31.50
CA ALA A 1095 21.40 3.14 -31.30
C ALA A 1095 20.07 3.78 -31.76
N LYS A 1096 19.83 5.08 -31.46
CA LYS A 1096 18.65 5.82 -31.95
C LYS A 1096 18.64 5.92 -33.48
N ARG A 1097 19.80 6.17 -34.12
CA ARG A 1097 19.92 6.27 -35.58
C ARG A 1097 19.63 4.94 -36.27
N ASN A 1098 20.12 3.83 -35.71
CA ASN A 1098 19.83 2.48 -36.22
C ASN A 1098 18.35 2.09 -36.07
N LEU A 1099 17.69 2.48 -34.96
CA LEU A 1099 16.25 2.28 -34.77
C LEU A 1099 15.40 3.13 -35.73
N SER A 1100 15.82 4.37 -36.00
CA SER A 1100 15.14 5.24 -36.97
C SER A 1100 15.27 4.73 -38.41
N CYS A 1101 16.45 4.20 -38.79
CA CYS A 1101 16.63 3.54 -40.09
C CYS A 1101 15.79 2.28 -40.22
N LYS A 1102 15.64 1.49 -39.15
CA LYS A 1102 14.79 0.27 -39.15
C LYS A 1102 13.31 0.60 -39.29
N LYS A 1103 12.80 1.62 -38.57
CA LYS A 1103 11.43 2.10 -38.74
C LYS A 1103 11.18 2.65 -40.15
N ALA A 1104 12.17 3.33 -40.76
CA ALA A 1104 12.06 3.79 -42.14
C ALA A 1104 12.02 2.62 -43.14
N SER A 1105 12.83 1.57 -42.95
CA SER A 1105 12.78 0.38 -43.81
C SER A 1105 11.48 -0.41 -43.67
N ASP A 1106 10.93 -0.52 -42.46
CA ASP A 1106 9.65 -1.23 -42.22
C ASP A 1106 8.45 -0.43 -42.74
N SER A 1107 8.52 0.91 -42.75
CA SER A 1107 7.49 1.75 -43.38
C SER A 1107 7.48 1.69 -44.91
N LEU A 1108 8.61 1.30 -45.53
CA LEU A 1108 8.75 1.11 -46.97
C LEU A 1108 8.33 -0.31 -47.43
N SER A 1109 8.34 -1.30 -46.54
CA SER A 1109 7.89 -2.67 -46.84
C SER A 1109 6.39 -2.90 -46.59
N ALA A 1110 5.72 -2.04 -45.81
CA ALA A 1110 4.30 -2.15 -45.46
C ALA A 1110 3.35 -1.35 -46.39
N ARG A 1111 3.60 -1.32 -47.71
CA ARG A 1111 2.57 -0.95 -48.71
C ARG A 1111 1.98 -2.22 -49.32
N PRO A 1112 0.83 -2.72 -48.85
CA PRO A 1112 0.09 -3.73 -49.59
C PRO A 1112 -0.56 -3.07 -50.80
N SER A 1113 -0.34 -3.65 -51.98
CA SER A 1113 -1.01 -3.30 -53.23
C SER A 1113 -2.49 -3.66 -53.15
N VAL A 1114 -3.34 -2.73 -52.70
CA VAL A 1114 -4.79 -2.85 -52.82
C VAL A 1114 -5.27 -1.77 -53.79
N ARG A 1115 -5.70 -2.22 -54.97
CA ARG A 1115 -6.44 -1.41 -55.95
C ARG A 1115 -7.76 -0.94 -55.32
N PRO A 1116 -8.15 0.34 -55.42
CA PRO A 1116 -9.49 0.76 -55.07
C PRO A 1116 -10.44 0.49 -56.25
N LEU A 1117 -11.44 -0.36 -56.01
CA LEU A 1117 -12.61 -0.52 -56.88
C LEU A 1117 -13.65 0.54 -56.50
N LEU A 1118 -13.91 1.44 -57.45
CA LEU A 1118 -15.16 2.15 -57.74
C LEU A 1118 -16.02 2.64 -56.55
N LEU A 1119 -16.04 3.97 -56.36
CA LEU A 1119 -17.31 4.69 -56.41
C LEU A 1119 -17.11 6.10 -56.98
N ARG A 1120 -17.95 6.40 -57.97
CA ARG A 1120 -17.99 7.61 -58.79
C ARG A 1120 -19.05 8.56 -58.18
N THR A 1121 -18.90 9.84 -58.48
CA THR A 1121 -19.86 10.97 -58.38
C THR A 1121 -20.17 11.51 -56.97
N PHE A 1122 -19.62 12.67 -56.61
CA PHE A 1122 -20.20 13.99 -56.92
C PHE A 1122 -19.11 15.10 -56.94
N SER A 1123 -19.29 16.01 -57.89
CA SER A 1123 -18.56 17.22 -58.33
C SER A 1123 -18.28 18.26 -57.22
N ASP A 1124 -17.07 18.81 -57.13
CA ASP A 1124 -16.60 20.10 -57.70
C ASP A 1124 -17.36 21.36 -57.21
N GLU A 1125 -16.71 22.22 -56.41
CA GLU A 1125 -16.21 23.55 -56.85
C GLU A 1125 -15.76 24.47 -55.68
N SER A 1126 -14.63 25.17 -55.92
CA SER A 1126 -14.26 26.52 -55.41
C SER A 1126 -13.73 26.64 -53.96
N ASN A 1127 -12.60 27.29 -53.60
CA ASN A 1127 -11.69 28.30 -54.15
C ASN A 1127 -10.32 28.14 -53.45
N ILE A 1128 -9.14 28.04 -54.08
CA ILE A 1128 -8.30 29.07 -54.74
C ILE A 1128 -8.12 30.36 -53.90
N LEU A 1129 -7.09 30.38 -53.05
CA LEU A 1129 -5.83 31.14 -53.29
C LEU A 1129 -4.73 30.68 -52.32
#